data_AF-A0A0F9ZDI6-F1
#
_entry.id   AF-A0A0F9ZDI6-F1
#
_cell.length_a   1.000
_cell.length_b   1.000
_cell.length_c   1.000
_cell.angle_alpha   90.00
_cell.angle_beta   90.00
_cell.angle_gamma   90.00
#
_symmetry.space_group_name_H-M   'P 1'
#
loop_
_entity.id
_entity.type
_entity.pdbx_description
1 polymer ?
#
loop_
_entity_poly.entity_id
_entity_poly.type
_entity_poly.pdbx_seq_one_letter_code
_entity_poly.pdbx_strand_id
1 'polypeptide(L)'
;MIELLNNYLHIIILYFPLGAIGIYRWSVWIIKKVVAKKYKFINENGYSNTLSIVVPVYNEDPNVFERALESWINNRPDEIIAVIDYTDKICIEKFKEFQKENKNSKLIITEKPGKRKALADGIKIAQYNIIALVDSDTIWDPNIKNTLLFPFDDSLVGGVGPRQDVLETNTLARRLFNIHLDHRYFDEMTYLATVGDALTCISGRTALYRKEAIKDLCNELENETFWGVKCISGDDKCITRLVQEKGWKVRYQANVRVLTPGAPDLLTFFKQQIRWTRNSYRSDLKSLMGKWIWKREKFLAYHMIDRFTQPFTLILGPIYFIFSIVWGHWLISGILLIWWHLSRGIKLYPHLKHRPSDILILPFYIFTTYLIAILKIYVLITIRQQGWITRWDKSRLQVEVNINNILRLFKLIMPHFAIASIIILLSFGIVKYKNVVAVPDYNGEIKSNGVENIIVDNCDQTNLNNLEKQQFGYYTIEKDDKLSVIAEKYNSSLLAIIKANKDIISDPDYIKIGQRLKIPALELQNALKKEKLISFKKSEITFDESSKTIYIDGKRSTVTLPKIYNVLNNKSVLEKLDNKEWLLKANLIIRKGVTLVIDNRDVSWLKLKSDKNGFIGLQSNNGNILIENTKITSWDEENQVPDANYEDGRSFILARQNGRMDVINSELSFLGYDDSLKSGIVWHTTNKPDNYLITGQILNSKFYNNYSSIYLSSTTEMMIINNEIAHNIQYGIDIRNKSTNNLLIKNNWLYDNGKNNCTQALFQ
;
A
#
# COMPACT_ATOMS: atom_id res chain seq x y z
N MET A 1 24.73 11.78 -9.34
CA MET A 1 23.73 10.76 -9.76
C MET A 1 23.60 9.65 -8.72
N ILE A 2 24.70 9.03 -8.28
CA ILE A 2 24.73 7.97 -7.23
C ILE A 2 24.23 8.49 -5.87
N GLU A 3 24.66 9.69 -5.48
CA GLU A 3 24.25 10.37 -4.24
C GLU A 3 22.76 10.74 -4.22
N LEU A 4 22.22 11.15 -5.38
CA LEU A 4 20.79 11.36 -5.58
C LEU A 4 20.01 10.03 -5.48
N LEU A 5 20.54 8.95 -6.05
CA LEU A 5 19.93 7.62 -5.96
C LEU A 5 19.89 7.11 -4.52
N ASN A 6 20.94 7.35 -3.73
CA ASN A 6 21.01 6.94 -2.32
C ASN A 6 20.06 7.75 -1.42
N ASN A 7 19.95 9.07 -1.63
CA ASN A 7 19.01 9.93 -0.89
C ASN A 7 17.54 9.62 -1.19
N TYR A 8 17.23 9.04 -2.35
CA TYR A 8 15.85 8.64 -2.70
C TYR A 8 15.64 7.12 -2.69
N LEU A 9 16.62 6.30 -2.32
CA LEU A 9 16.53 4.84 -2.45
C LEU A 9 15.39 4.25 -1.60
N HIS A 10 15.22 4.74 -0.37
CA HIS A 10 14.14 4.32 0.52
C HIS A 10 12.76 4.74 -0.01
N ILE A 11 12.66 5.94 -0.60
CA ILE A 11 11.45 6.40 -1.31
C ILE A 11 11.20 5.49 -2.53
N ILE A 12 12.21 5.20 -3.34
CA ILE A 12 12.11 4.32 -4.52
C ILE A 12 11.63 2.92 -4.11
N ILE A 13 12.23 2.30 -3.08
CA ILE A 13 11.84 0.98 -2.59
C ILE A 13 10.42 1.00 -2.03
N LEU A 14 10.00 2.09 -1.36
CA LEU A 14 8.67 2.26 -0.80
C LEU A 14 7.60 2.30 -1.90
N TYR A 15 7.83 3.05 -2.98
CA TYR A 15 6.90 3.16 -4.11
C TYR A 15 7.11 2.07 -5.18
N PHE A 16 8.16 1.25 -5.07
CA PHE A 16 8.48 0.17 -6.02
C PHE A 16 7.32 -0.82 -6.23
N PRO A 17 6.59 -1.30 -5.19
CA PRO A 17 5.45 -2.17 -5.40
C PRO A 17 4.36 -1.53 -6.25
N LEU A 18 4.10 -0.23 -6.08
CA LEU A 18 3.15 0.50 -6.94
C LEU A 18 3.66 0.57 -8.38
N GLY A 19 4.96 0.81 -8.56
CA GLY A 19 5.62 0.76 -9.88
C GLY A 19 5.50 -0.62 -10.55
N ALA A 20 5.78 -1.69 -9.82
CA ALA A 20 5.66 -3.08 -10.31
C ALA A 20 4.23 -3.44 -10.70
N ILE A 21 3.24 -3.06 -9.88
CA ILE A 21 1.82 -3.18 -10.22
C ILE A 21 1.50 -2.35 -11.46
N GLY A 22 2.02 -1.13 -11.55
CA GLY A 22 1.91 -0.26 -12.71
C GLY A 22 2.40 -0.94 -13.99
N ILE A 23 3.61 -1.50 -13.96
CA ILE A 23 4.21 -2.27 -15.07
C ILE A 23 3.28 -3.42 -15.45
N TYR A 24 2.89 -4.28 -14.51
CA TYR A 24 1.96 -5.37 -14.77
C TYR A 24 0.66 -4.91 -15.45
N ARG A 25 0.00 -3.87 -14.90
CA ARG A 25 -1.26 -3.34 -15.45
C ARG A 25 -1.08 -2.76 -16.85
N TRP A 26 0.06 -2.13 -17.13
CA TRP A 26 0.38 -1.61 -18.45
C TRP A 26 0.75 -2.71 -19.44
N SER A 27 1.52 -3.72 -19.03
CA SER A 27 1.81 -4.89 -19.87
C SER A 27 0.52 -5.58 -20.31
N VAL A 28 -0.41 -5.83 -19.39
CA VAL A 28 -1.72 -6.41 -19.73
C VAL A 28 -2.50 -5.52 -20.72
N TRP A 29 -2.52 -4.20 -20.51
CA TRP A 29 -3.20 -3.28 -21.42
C TRP A 29 -2.53 -3.21 -22.81
N ILE A 30 -1.20 -3.16 -22.88
CA ILE A 30 -0.42 -3.15 -24.13
C ILE A 30 -0.69 -4.44 -24.90
N ILE A 31 -0.64 -5.61 -24.24
CA ILE A 31 -0.95 -6.90 -24.87
C ILE A 31 -2.35 -6.86 -25.46
N LYS A 32 -3.37 -6.46 -24.68
CA LYS A 32 -4.75 -6.35 -25.18
C LYS A 32 -4.84 -5.43 -26.40
N LYS A 33 -4.14 -4.29 -26.37
CA LYS A 33 -4.12 -3.32 -27.47
C LYS A 33 -3.43 -3.84 -28.72
N VAL A 34 -2.27 -4.46 -28.59
CA VAL A 34 -1.51 -5.03 -29.71
C VAL A 34 -2.31 -6.14 -30.36
N VAL A 35 -2.95 -7.00 -29.56
CA VAL A 35 -3.81 -8.07 -30.07
C VAL A 35 -5.07 -7.50 -30.71
N ALA A 36 -5.74 -6.54 -30.09
CA ALA A 36 -6.93 -5.88 -30.64
C ALA A 36 -6.69 -5.23 -32.01
N LYS A 37 -5.47 -4.79 -32.33
CA LYS A 37 -5.12 -4.27 -33.67
C LYS A 37 -5.23 -5.33 -34.78
N LYS A 38 -5.18 -6.63 -34.44
CA LYS A 38 -5.37 -7.73 -35.38
C LYS A 38 -6.84 -8.07 -35.62
N TYR A 39 -7.76 -7.47 -34.87
CA TYR A 39 -9.19 -7.65 -35.07
C TYR A 39 -9.61 -7.23 -36.48
N LYS A 40 -10.42 -8.08 -37.11
CA LYS A 40 -11.06 -7.80 -38.40
C LYS A 40 -12.55 -8.07 -38.27
N PHE A 41 -13.36 -7.14 -38.72
CA PHE A 41 -14.79 -7.33 -38.88
C PHE A 41 -15.08 -7.83 -40.31
N ILE A 42 -16.27 -8.42 -40.49
CA ILE A 42 -16.74 -8.87 -41.80
C ILE A 42 -17.41 -7.67 -42.47
N ASN A 43 -16.85 -7.24 -43.61
CA ASN A 43 -17.41 -6.12 -44.37
C ASN A 43 -18.67 -6.51 -45.10
N GLU A 44 -18.55 -7.48 -46.01
CA GLU A 44 -19.64 -7.98 -46.83
C GLU A 44 -19.24 -9.38 -47.30
N ASN A 45 -20.15 -10.34 -47.16
CA ASN A 45 -19.98 -11.70 -47.66
C ASN A 45 -21.24 -12.21 -48.40
N GLY A 46 -22.20 -11.32 -48.68
CA GLY A 46 -23.47 -11.67 -49.33
C GLY A 46 -24.42 -12.52 -48.48
N TYR A 47 -24.03 -12.90 -47.26
CA TYR A 47 -24.89 -13.73 -46.40
C TYR A 47 -26.13 -12.93 -45.98
N SER A 48 -27.30 -13.53 -46.21
CA SER A 48 -28.58 -12.98 -45.78
C SER A 48 -29.37 -14.06 -45.04
N ASN A 49 -30.19 -13.63 -44.10
CA ASN A 49 -31.08 -14.50 -43.36
C ASN A 49 -32.28 -13.68 -42.86
N THR A 50 -33.29 -14.39 -42.39
CA THR A 50 -34.49 -13.80 -41.82
C THR A 50 -34.26 -13.36 -40.37
N LEU A 51 -34.84 -12.22 -39.99
CA LEU A 51 -34.62 -11.57 -38.71
C LEU A 51 -35.93 -11.17 -38.02
N SER A 52 -36.14 -11.72 -36.82
CA SER A 52 -37.16 -11.27 -35.87
C SER A 52 -36.57 -10.27 -34.89
N ILE A 53 -37.21 -9.13 -34.67
CA ILE A 53 -36.90 -8.24 -33.54
C ILE A 53 -37.84 -8.57 -32.38
N VAL A 54 -37.30 -8.80 -31.19
CA VAL A 54 -38.04 -8.95 -29.94
C VAL A 54 -37.66 -7.81 -29.02
N VAL A 55 -38.64 -6.97 -28.67
CA VAL A 55 -38.45 -5.79 -27.85
C VAL A 55 -39.38 -5.83 -26.61
N PRO A 56 -38.84 -5.99 -25.40
CA PRO A 56 -39.61 -5.79 -24.18
C PRO A 56 -39.73 -4.29 -23.87
N VAL A 57 -40.95 -3.81 -23.61
CA VAL A 57 -41.23 -2.39 -23.34
C VAL A 57 -41.88 -2.24 -21.96
N TYR A 58 -41.36 -1.32 -21.16
CA TYR A 58 -41.89 -0.98 -19.85
C TYR A 58 -41.52 0.45 -19.47
N ASN A 59 -42.55 1.29 -19.26
CA ASN A 59 -42.46 2.68 -18.83
C ASN A 59 -41.35 3.45 -19.57
N GLU A 60 -41.37 3.34 -20.91
CA GLU A 60 -40.42 4.02 -21.79
C GLU A 60 -40.95 5.40 -22.18
N ASP A 61 -40.03 6.33 -22.51
CA ASP A 61 -40.43 7.56 -23.18
C ASP A 61 -41.05 7.23 -24.55
N PRO A 62 -42.33 7.58 -24.79
CA PRO A 62 -43.01 7.25 -26.04
C PRO A 62 -42.32 7.77 -27.29
N ASN A 63 -41.70 8.97 -27.21
CA ASN A 63 -41.01 9.57 -28.35
C ASN A 63 -39.70 8.83 -28.66
N VAL A 64 -39.00 8.36 -27.63
CA VAL A 64 -37.79 7.55 -27.81
C VAL A 64 -38.15 6.19 -28.39
N PHE A 65 -39.23 5.56 -27.93
CA PHE A 65 -39.71 4.29 -28.45
C PHE A 65 -40.15 4.39 -29.92
N GLU A 66 -40.87 5.45 -30.29
CA GLU A 66 -41.28 5.73 -31.67
C GLU A 66 -40.08 5.90 -32.61
N ARG A 67 -39.08 6.70 -32.21
CA ARG A 67 -37.82 6.84 -32.97
C ARG A 67 -37.05 5.53 -33.10
N ALA A 68 -37.10 4.68 -32.07
CA ALA A 68 -36.47 3.36 -32.12
C ALA A 68 -37.18 2.45 -33.14
N LEU A 69 -38.52 2.39 -33.11
CA LEU A 69 -39.35 1.66 -34.08
C LEU A 69 -39.04 2.10 -35.52
N GLU A 70 -39.00 3.40 -35.79
CA GLU A 70 -38.63 3.97 -37.09
C GLU A 70 -37.25 3.50 -37.56
N SER A 71 -36.26 3.51 -36.66
CA SER A 71 -34.91 3.07 -37.00
C SER A 71 -34.83 1.57 -37.33
N TRP A 72 -35.63 0.75 -36.65
CA TRP A 72 -35.68 -0.69 -36.88
C TRP A 72 -36.37 -1.00 -38.20
N ILE A 73 -37.55 -0.41 -38.47
CA ILE A 73 -38.28 -0.70 -39.71
C ILE A 73 -37.53 -0.22 -40.96
N ASN A 74 -36.77 0.89 -40.87
CA ASN A 74 -35.89 1.35 -41.94
C ASN A 74 -34.78 0.36 -42.30
N ASN A 75 -34.44 -0.56 -41.40
CA ASN A 75 -33.52 -1.68 -41.63
C ASN A 75 -34.21 -2.96 -42.16
N ARG A 76 -35.51 -2.90 -42.46
CA ARG A 76 -36.33 -3.96 -43.08
C ARG A 76 -36.20 -5.33 -42.38
N PRO A 77 -36.45 -5.45 -41.07
CA PRO A 77 -36.59 -6.74 -40.40
C PRO A 77 -37.80 -7.50 -40.95
N ASP A 78 -37.81 -8.82 -40.77
CA ASP A 78 -38.88 -9.68 -41.29
C ASP A 78 -40.10 -9.68 -40.35
N GLU A 79 -39.88 -9.52 -39.04
CA GLU A 79 -40.92 -9.21 -38.07
C GLU A 79 -40.43 -8.35 -36.89
N ILE A 80 -41.35 -7.63 -36.26
CA ILE A 80 -41.11 -6.92 -34.97
C ILE A 80 -42.14 -7.38 -33.95
N ILE A 81 -41.66 -7.86 -32.81
CA ILE A 81 -42.46 -8.40 -31.71
C ILE A 81 -42.25 -7.52 -30.49
N ALA A 82 -43.24 -6.67 -30.17
CA ALA A 82 -43.23 -5.88 -28.96
C ALA A 82 -43.94 -6.63 -27.83
N VAL A 83 -43.25 -6.81 -26.70
CA VAL A 83 -43.80 -7.38 -25.47
C VAL A 83 -43.90 -6.27 -24.44
N ILE A 84 -45.08 -5.66 -24.36
CA ILE A 84 -45.32 -4.43 -23.58
C ILE A 84 -46.07 -4.76 -22.30
N ASP A 85 -45.60 -4.26 -21.16
CA ASP A 85 -46.33 -4.42 -19.89
C ASP A 85 -47.71 -3.73 -19.97
N TYR A 86 -48.74 -4.40 -19.46
CA TYR A 86 -50.12 -3.93 -19.54
C TYR A 86 -50.36 -2.54 -18.94
N THR A 87 -49.46 -2.06 -18.07
CA THR A 87 -49.53 -0.74 -17.44
C THR A 87 -49.05 0.40 -18.35
N ASP A 88 -48.26 0.11 -19.39
CA ASP A 88 -47.71 1.13 -20.31
C ASP A 88 -48.68 1.42 -21.47
N LYS A 89 -49.80 2.07 -21.15
CA LYS A 89 -50.90 2.32 -22.10
C LYS A 89 -50.46 3.14 -23.31
N ILE A 90 -49.58 4.12 -23.10
CA ILE A 90 -49.13 5.03 -24.16
C ILE A 90 -48.26 4.28 -25.17
N CYS A 91 -47.30 3.46 -24.72
CA CYS A 91 -46.49 2.66 -25.66
C CYS A 91 -47.32 1.57 -26.37
N ILE A 92 -48.36 1.04 -25.72
CA ILE A 92 -49.32 0.12 -26.37
C ILE A 92 -50.05 0.82 -27.52
N GLU A 93 -50.55 2.04 -27.32
CA GLU A 93 -51.23 2.82 -28.35
C GLU A 93 -50.29 3.16 -29.50
N LYS A 94 -49.09 3.66 -29.21
CA LYS A 94 -48.06 3.93 -30.21
C LYS A 94 -47.69 2.71 -31.05
N PHE A 95 -47.53 1.54 -30.42
CA PHE A 95 -47.24 0.32 -31.18
C PHE A 95 -48.44 -0.16 -32.02
N LYS A 96 -49.68 0.02 -31.54
CA LYS A 96 -50.88 -0.28 -32.35
C LYS A 96 -50.98 0.63 -33.58
N GLU A 97 -50.60 1.89 -33.46
CA GLU A 97 -50.52 2.81 -34.61
C GLU A 97 -49.46 2.33 -35.60
N PHE A 98 -48.26 1.99 -35.11
CA PHE A 98 -47.20 1.40 -35.93
C PHE A 98 -47.65 0.11 -36.64
N GLN A 99 -48.43 -0.75 -35.99
CA GLN A 99 -48.98 -1.99 -36.58
C GLN A 99 -49.93 -1.75 -37.76
N LYS A 100 -50.62 -0.59 -37.82
CA LYS A 100 -51.52 -0.27 -38.96
C LYS A 100 -50.76 -0.19 -40.28
N GLU A 101 -49.53 0.32 -40.22
CA GLU A 101 -48.65 0.48 -41.39
C GLU A 101 -47.71 -0.72 -41.58
N ASN A 102 -47.44 -1.49 -40.52
CA ASN A 102 -46.44 -2.56 -40.51
C ASN A 102 -47.05 -3.91 -40.14
N LYS A 103 -47.66 -4.58 -41.13
CA LYS A 103 -48.44 -5.83 -40.96
C LYS A 103 -47.66 -7.00 -40.34
N ASN A 104 -46.35 -7.06 -40.51
CA ASN A 104 -45.50 -8.09 -39.91
C ASN A 104 -45.01 -7.72 -38.49
N SER A 105 -45.86 -7.04 -37.72
CA SER A 105 -45.56 -6.62 -36.35
C SER A 105 -46.56 -7.25 -35.38
N LYS A 106 -46.07 -7.84 -34.28
CA LYS A 106 -46.87 -8.54 -33.27
C LYS A 106 -46.77 -7.82 -31.93
N LEU A 107 -47.92 -7.64 -31.27
CA LEU A 107 -48.00 -7.07 -29.94
C LEU A 107 -48.40 -8.15 -28.94
N ILE A 108 -47.59 -8.35 -27.91
CA ILE A 108 -47.94 -9.10 -26.71
C ILE A 108 -48.11 -8.09 -25.58
N ILE A 109 -49.32 -8.00 -25.03
CA ILE A 109 -49.56 -7.28 -23.78
C ILE A 109 -49.34 -8.27 -22.63
N THR A 110 -48.33 -8.04 -21.80
CA THR A 110 -47.97 -8.98 -20.73
C THR A 110 -48.32 -8.45 -19.36
N GLU A 111 -48.92 -9.31 -18.53
CA GLU A 111 -49.12 -9.07 -17.10
C GLU A 111 -47.93 -9.58 -16.26
N LYS A 112 -47.10 -10.45 -16.86
CA LYS A 112 -45.96 -11.08 -16.18
C LYS A 112 -44.86 -10.04 -15.93
N PRO A 113 -44.51 -9.75 -14.66
CA PRO A 113 -43.53 -8.71 -14.36
C PRO A 113 -42.10 -9.19 -14.62
N GLY A 114 -41.34 -8.40 -15.39
CA GLY A 114 -39.89 -8.48 -15.55
C GLY A 114 -39.43 -8.74 -16.97
N LYS A 115 -38.36 -8.03 -17.37
CA LYS A 115 -37.77 -8.08 -18.73
C LYS A 115 -37.45 -9.50 -19.23
N ARG A 116 -36.94 -10.38 -18.36
CA ARG A 116 -36.57 -11.77 -18.73
C ARG A 116 -37.76 -12.60 -19.23
N LYS A 117 -38.93 -12.46 -18.59
CA LYS A 117 -40.14 -13.18 -18.99
C LYS A 117 -40.70 -12.60 -20.29
N ALA A 118 -40.68 -11.27 -20.43
CA ALA A 118 -41.07 -10.61 -21.66
C ALA A 118 -40.19 -11.04 -22.86
N LEU A 119 -38.87 -11.11 -22.66
CA LEU A 119 -37.94 -11.64 -23.67
C LEU A 119 -38.26 -13.10 -24.01
N ALA A 120 -38.48 -13.97 -23.01
CA ALA A 120 -38.77 -15.38 -23.23
C ALA A 120 -40.11 -15.59 -23.97
N ASP A 121 -41.15 -14.83 -23.63
CA ASP A 121 -42.43 -14.88 -24.33
C ASP A 121 -42.27 -14.44 -25.80
N GLY A 122 -41.49 -13.39 -26.07
CA GLY A 122 -41.17 -12.97 -27.43
C GLY A 122 -40.32 -13.97 -28.22
N ILE A 123 -39.30 -14.58 -27.59
CA ILE A 123 -38.44 -15.61 -28.22
C ILE A 123 -39.26 -16.83 -28.64
N LYS A 124 -40.22 -17.26 -27.81
CA LYS A 124 -41.07 -18.44 -28.08
C LYS A 124 -41.94 -18.28 -29.32
N ILE A 125 -42.41 -17.06 -29.60
CA ILE A 125 -43.31 -16.79 -30.74
C ILE A 125 -42.60 -16.26 -31.99
N ALA A 126 -41.33 -15.85 -31.86
CA ALA A 126 -40.52 -15.44 -33.00
C ALA A 126 -40.44 -16.56 -34.03
N GLN A 127 -40.67 -16.25 -35.30
CA GLN A 127 -40.81 -17.24 -36.38
C GLN A 127 -39.49 -17.49 -37.11
N TYR A 128 -38.66 -16.46 -37.27
CA TYR A 128 -37.50 -16.48 -38.15
C TYR A 128 -36.22 -17.04 -37.51
N ASN A 129 -35.22 -17.27 -38.36
CA ASN A 129 -34.00 -18.02 -38.01
C ASN A 129 -33.07 -17.25 -37.07
N ILE A 130 -33.01 -15.92 -37.21
CA ILE A 130 -32.22 -15.04 -36.33
C ILE A 130 -33.18 -14.18 -35.53
N ILE A 131 -32.92 -14.04 -34.23
CA ILE A 131 -33.69 -13.23 -33.30
C ILE A 131 -32.78 -12.13 -32.76
N ALA A 132 -33.12 -10.87 -33.03
CA ALA A 132 -32.55 -9.70 -32.38
C ALA A 132 -33.33 -9.40 -31.09
N LEU A 133 -32.65 -9.47 -29.95
CA LEU A 133 -33.15 -8.95 -28.67
C LEU A 133 -32.71 -7.50 -28.56
N VAL A 134 -33.67 -6.57 -28.46
CA VAL A 134 -33.43 -5.12 -28.58
C VAL A 134 -34.06 -4.39 -27.40
N ASP A 135 -33.36 -3.40 -26.83
CA ASP A 135 -33.94 -2.52 -25.81
C ASP A 135 -34.86 -1.47 -26.48
N SER A 136 -35.97 -1.12 -25.82
CA SER A 136 -36.98 -0.17 -26.33
C SER A 136 -36.46 1.25 -26.62
N ASP A 137 -35.27 1.60 -26.12
CA ASP A 137 -34.62 2.90 -26.31
C ASP A 137 -33.41 2.87 -27.26
N THR A 138 -33.24 1.80 -28.04
CA THR A 138 -32.07 1.62 -28.90
C THR A 138 -32.35 1.97 -30.36
N ILE A 139 -31.63 2.97 -30.88
CA ILE A 139 -31.72 3.44 -32.26
C ILE A 139 -30.65 2.74 -33.12
N TRP A 140 -31.05 2.21 -34.26
CA TRP A 140 -30.17 1.49 -35.19
C TRP A 140 -29.55 2.42 -36.23
N ASP A 141 -28.25 2.24 -36.53
CA ASP A 141 -27.66 2.82 -37.74
C ASP A 141 -28.31 2.22 -39.00
N PRO A 142 -28.27 2.92 -40.15
CA PRO A 142 -28.66 2.33 -41.44
C PRO A 142 -27.81 1.09 -41.79
N ASN A 143 -28.40 0.13 -42.50
CA ASN A 143 -27.76 -1.12 -42.96
C ASN A 143 -27.20 -2.04 -41.84
N ILE A 144 -27.60 -1.83 -40.59
CA ILE A 144 -27.10 -2.64 -39.46
C ILE A 144 -27.56 -4.09 -39.55
N LYS A 145 -28.79 -4.36 -40.05
CA LYS A 145 -29.33 -5.72 -40.19
C LYS A 145 -28.36 -6.60 -40.98
N ASN A 146 -28.04 -6.19 -42.21
CA ASN A 146 -27.19 -6.97 -43.12
C ASN A 146 -25.81 -7.22 -42.50
N THR A 147 -25.21 -6.17 -41.94
CA THR A 147 -23.86 -6.25 -41.36
C THR A 147 -23.77 -7.18 -40.15
N LEU A 148 -24.83 -7.26 -39.34
CA LEU A 148 -24.88 -8.18 -38.19
C LEU A 148 -25.26 -9.61 -38.58
N LEU A 149 -25.81 -9.83 -39.77
CA LEU A 149 -26.11 -11.16 -40.29
C LEU A 149 -24.86 -11.85 -40.84
N PHE A 150 -23.90 -11.12 -41.41
CA PHE A 150 -22.71 -11.71 -42.05
C PHE A 150 -21.96 -12.77 -41.23
N PRO A 151 -21.74 -12.62 -39.91
CA PRO A 151 -21.05 -13.65 -39.13
C PRO A 151 -21.82 -14.97 -38.95
N PHE A 152 -23.14 -15.01 -39.21
CA PHE A 152 -23.94 -16.23 -39.12
C PHE A 152 -23.76 -17.19 -40.30
N ASP A 153 -22.97 -16.80 -41.31
CA ASP A 153 -22.48 -17.69 -42.36
C ASP A 153 -21.71 -18.89 -41.77
N ASP A 154 -20.98 -18.68 -40.66
CA ASP A 154 -20.49 -19.79 -39.82
C ASP A 154 -21.65 -20.40 -39.03
N SER A 155 -21.99 -21.65 -39.37
CA SER A 155 -23.03 -22.44 -38.70
C SER A 155 -22.81 -22.59 -37.18
N LEU A 156 -21.57 -22.45 -36.67
CA LEU A 156 -21.26 -22.52 -35.24
C LEU A 156 -21.45 -21.18 -34.51
N VAL A 157 -21.73 -20.09 -35.22
CA VAL A 157 -22.04 -18.79 -34.60
C VAL A 157 -23.48 -18.78 -34.11
N GLY A 158 -23.62 -18.64 -32.80
CA GLY A 158 -24.91 -18.57 -32.11
C GLY A 158 -25.32 -17.16 -31.73
N GLY A 159 -24.39 -16.19 -31.68
CA GLY A 159 -24.74 -14.79 -31.38
C GLY A 159 -23.76 -13.74 -31.91
N VAL A 160 -24.29 -12.56 -32.24
CA VAL A 160 -23.54 -11.43 -32.81
C VAL A 160 -23.96 -10.11 -32.15
N GLY A 161 -22.98 -9.27 -31.81
CA GLY A 161 -23.18 -7.94 -31.23
C GLY A 161 -22.62 -6.78 -32.07
N PRO A 162 -23.32 -5.63 -32.16
CA PRO A 162 -22.79 -4.40 -32.72
C PRO A 162 -21.98 -3.58 -31.70
N ARG A 163 -21.25 -2.57 -32.19
CA ARG A 163 -20.72 -1.49 -31.35
C ARG A 163 -21.88 -0.72 -30.70
N GLN A 164 -21.65 -0.19 -29.51
CA GLN A 164 -22.63 0.66 -28.82
C GLN A 164 -22.08 2.06 -28.70
N ASP A 165 -22.95 3.05 -28.83
CA ASP A 165 -22.59 4.47 -28.82
C ASP A 165 -23.72 5.28 -28.16
N VAL A 166 -23.44 6.53 -27.81
CA VAL A 166 -24.43 7.41 -27.16
C VAL A 166 -25.01 8.38 -28.19
N LEU A 167 -26.33 8.51 -28.21
CA LEU A 167 -27.05 9.38 -29.14
C LEU A 167 -26.62 10.85 -29.01
N GLU A 168 -26.52 11.34 -27.78
CA GLU A 168 -26.15 12.73 -27.47
C GLU A 168 -25.08 12.79 -26.38
N THR A 169 -24.15 13.73 -26.49
CA THR A 169 -23.05 13.93 -25.55
C THR A 169 -23.05 15.35 -24.96
N ASN A 170 -24.23 15.88 -24.66
CA ASN A 170 -24.45 17.25 -24.15
C ASN A 170 -24.23 17.42 -22.64
N THR A 171 -24.26 16.33 -21.85
CA THR A 171 -24.00 16.37 -20.40
C THR A 171 -22.70 15.64 -20.05
N LEU A 172 -22.11 16.00 -18.91
CA LEU A 172 -20.93 15.29 -18.38
C LEU A 172 -21.20 13.80 -18.17
N ALA A 173 -22.38 13.42 -17.69
CA ALA A 173 -22.78 12.03 -17.49
C ALA A 173 -22.83 11.24 -18.81
N ARG A 174 -23.41 11.82 -19.87
CA ARG A 174 -23.45 11.22 -21.20
C ARG A 174 -22.07 11.08 -21.83
N ARG A 175 -21.18 12.08 -21.65
CA ARG A 175 -19.78 12.01 -22.10
C ARG A 175 -18.99 10.91 -21.36
N LEU A 176 -19.08 10.84 -20.03
CA LEU A 176 -18.46 9.76 -19.24
C LEU A 176 -19.00 8.38 -19.61
N PHE A 177 -20.29 8.28 -19.92
CA PHE A 177 -20.91 7.07 -20.42
C PHE A 177 -20.36 6.68 -21.79
N ASN A 178 -20.22 7.63 -22.72
CA ASN A 178 -19.64 7.39 -24.04
C ASN A 178 -18.20 6.86 -23.93
N ILE A 179 -17.36 7.50 -23.09
CA ILE A 179 -16.00 7.03 -22.79
C ILE A 179 -16.01 5.58 -22.27
N HIS A 180 -16.95 5.22 -21.39
CA HIS A 180 -17.08 3.86 -20.88
C HIS A 180 -17.44 2.84 -21.97
N LEU A 181 -18.35 3.20 -22.89
CA LEU A 181 -18.67 2.35 -24.04
C LEU A 181 -17.47 2.21 -24.96
N ASP A 182 -16.76 3.29 -25.26
CA ASP A 182 -15.59 3.26 -26.14
C ASP A 182 -14.50 2.34 -25.63
N HIS A 183 -14.17 2.40 -24.34
CA HIS A 183 -13.24 1.45 -23.74
C HIS A 183 -13.69 0.00 -23.90
N ARG A 184 -14.99 -0.27 -23.77
CA ARG A 184 -15.53 -1.62 -23.93
C ARG A 184 -15.44 -2.07 -25.39
N TYR A 185 -15.85 -1.26 -26.35
CA TYR A 185 -16.06 -1.68 -27.74
C TYR A 185 -14.84 -1.52 -28.64
N PHE A 186 -13.94 -0.56 -28.35
CA PHE A 186 -12.67 -0.42 -29.07
C PHE A 186 -11.55 -1.27 -28.49
N ASP A 187 -11.62 -1.64 -27.21
CA ASP A 187 -10.52 -2.34 -26.53
C ASP A 187 -10.90 -3.75 -26.07
N GLU A 188 -11.94 -3.90 -25.25
CA GLU A 188 -12.31 -5.19 -24.67
C GLU A 188 -12.89 -6.15 -25.72
N MET A 189 -13.86 -5.69 -26.52
CA MET A 189 -14.56 -6.55 -27.49
C MET A 189 -13.66 -6.94 -28.67
N THR A 190 -12.87 -6.01 -29.18
CA THR A 190 -11.89 -6.27 -30.26
C THR A 190 -10.82 -7.26 -29.81
N TYR A 191 -10.29 -7.12 -28.59
CA TYR A 191 -9.35 -8.07 -28.00
C TYR A 191 -9.96 -9.47 -27.90
N LEU A 192 -11.13 -9.60 -27.27
CA LEU A 192 -11.77 -10.91 -27.05
C LEU A 192 -12.17 -11.59 -28.36
N ALA A 193 -12.73 -10.84 -29.31
CA ALA A 193 -13.08 -11.34 -30.63
C ALA A 193 -11.87 -11.75 -31.48
N THR A 194 -10.65 -11.32 -31.12
CA THR A 194 -9.42 -11.74 -31.80
C THR A 194 -8.84 -13.01 -31.21
N VAL A 195 -8.91 -13.18 -29.89
CA VAL A 195 -8.22 -14.29 -29.18
C VAL A 195 -9.07 -15.56 -29.05
N GLY A 196 -10.37 -15.49 -29.31
CA GLY A 196 -11.24 -16.64 -29.17
C GLY A 196 -12.65 -16.39 -29.69
N ASP A 197 -13.51 -17.35 -29.38
CA ASP A 197 -14.87 -17.42 -29.90
C ASP A 197 -15.92 -16.96 -28.89
N ALA A 198 -15.48 -16.24 -27.85
CA ALA A 198 -16.26 -15.93 -26.68
C ALA A 198 -16.05 -14.49 -26.20
N LEU A 199 -17.14 -13.84 -25.79
CA LEU A 199 -17.18 -12.45 -25.32
C LEU A 199 -17.72 -12.38 -23.89
N THR A 200 -17.45 -11.26 -23.20
CA THR A 200 -17.95 -11.08 -21.84
C THR A 200 -19.46 -10.86 -21.77
N CYS A 201 -20.07 -10.25 -22.79
CA CYS A 201 -21.51 -10.06 -22.96
C CYS A 201 -21.79 -9.36 -24.30
N ILE A 202 -22.76 -9.86 -25.08
CA ILE A 202 -23.41 -9.11 -26.13
C ILE A 202 -24.48 -8.23 -25.50
N SER A 203 -24.38 -6.90 -25.66
CA SER A 203 -25.26 -5.93 -24.99
C SER A 203 -26.73 -6.12 -25.38
N GLY A 204 -27.63 -6.11 -24.39
CA GLY A 204 -29.08 -6.24 -24.59
C GLY A 204 -29.74 -5.12 -25.38
N ARG A 205 -29.04 -3.99 -25.58
CA ARG A 205 -29.46 -2.92 -26.49
C ARG A 205 -29.76 -3.44 -27.89
N THR A 206 -28.87 -4.27 -28.43
CA THR A 206 -29.09 -5.09 -29.63
C THR A 206 -28.17 -6.30 -29.58
N ALA A 207 -28.76 -7.49 -29.49
CA ALA A 207 -28.06 -8.76 -29.53
C ALA A 207 -28.76 -9.72 -30.48
N LEU A 208 -28.10 -10.11 -31.57
CA LEU A 208 -28.65 -11.10 -32.50
C LEU A 208 -28.24 -12.49 -32.04
N TYR A 209 -29.18 -13.43 -32.06
CA TYR A 209 -28.92 -14.83 -31.77
C TYR A 209 -29.58 -15.71 -32.82
N ARG A 210 -28.93 -16.83 -33.10
CA ARG A 210 -29.58 -17.90 -33.85
C ARG A 210 -30.71 -18.47 -33.00
N LYS A 211 -31.91 -18.61 -33.57
CA LYS A 211 -33.09 -19.09 -32.85
C LYS A 211 -32.84 -20.44 -32.17
N GLU A 212 -32.19 -21.37 -32.88
CA GLU A 212 -31.82 -22.68 -32.33
C GLU A 212 -30.85 -22.60 -31.14
N ALA A 213 -30.04 -21.54 -31.05
CA ALA A 213 -29.10 -21.35 -29.94
C ALA A 213 -29.78 -20.86 -28.65
N ILE A 214 -30.96 -20.22 -28.74
CA ILE A 214 -31.62 -19.58 -27.59
C ILE A 214 -33.03 -20.06 -27.26
N LYS A 215 -33.74 -20.72 -28.18
CA LYS A 215 -35.15 -21.14 -27.98
C LYS A 215 -35.32 -21.99 -26.71
N ASP A 216 -34.38 -22.91 -26.46
CA ASP A 216 -34.45 -23.86 -25.35
C ASP A 216 -33.85 -23.30 -24.05
N LEU A 217 -33.33 -22.07 -24.06
CA LEU A 217 -32.69 -21.42 -22.91
C LEU A 217 -33.65 -20.52 -22.11
N CYS A 218 -34.92 -20.40 -22.55
CA CYS A 218 -35.90 -19.51 -21.94
C CYS A 218 -36.14 -19.84 -20.46
N ASN A 219 -36.21 -21.12 -20.11
CA ASN A 219 -36.43 -21.56 -18.74
C ASN A 219 -35.23 -21.21 -17.83
N GLU A 220 -34.01 -21.48 -18.28
CA GLU A 220 -32.79 -21.11 -17.56
C GLU A 220 -32.63 -19.59 -17.43
N LEU A 221 -33.03 -18.82 -18.44
CA LEU A 221 -33.04 -17.37 -18.39
C LEU A 221 -34.01 -16.85 -17.31
N GLU A 222 -35.25 -17.34 -17.31
CA GLU A 222 -36.30 -16.90 -16.40
C GLU A 222 -36.02 -17.30 -14.94
N ASN A 223 -35.38 -18.46 -14.72
CA ASN A 223 -35.19 -19.06 -13.40
C ASN A 223 -33.75 -19.01 -12.89
N GLU A 224 -32.89 -18.22 -13.53
CA GLU A 224 -31.51 -18.05 -13.09
C GLU A 224 -31.42 -17.59 -11.62
N THR A 225 -30.65 -18.31 -10.81
CA THR A 225 -30.33 -17.91 -9.43
C THR A 225 -28.82 -17.68 -9.25
N PHE A 226 -28.43 -16.82 -8.32
CA PHE A 226 -27.04 -16.67 -7.87
C PHE A 226 -27.01 -16.76 -6.35
N TRP A 227 -26.31 -17.78 -5.82
CA TRP A 227 -26.27 -18.09 -4.39
C TRP A 227 -27.65 -18.14 -3.72
N GLY A 228 -28.58 -18.85 -4.37
CA GLY A 228 -29.95 -19.06 -3.88
C GLY A 228 -30.92 -17.89 -4.13
N VAL A 229 -30.46 -16.76 -4.68
CA VAL A 229 -31.33 -15.61 -4.96
C VAL A 229 -31.62 -15.51 -6.45
N LYS A 230 -32.89 -15.38 -6.83
CA LYS A 230 -33.32 -15.21 -8.22
C LYS A 230 -32.75 -13.93 -8.84
N CYS A 231 -32.16 -14.04 -10.02
CA CYS A 231 -31.61 -12.93 -10.79
C CYS A 231 -32.71 -12.23 -11.59
N ILE A 232 -32.96 -10.96 -11.29
CA ILE A 232 -34.02 -10.18 -11.92
C ILE A 232 -33.55 -9.27 -13.06
N SER A 233 -32.22 -9.15 -13.27
CA SER A 233 -31.62 -8.31 -14.33
C SER A 233 -30.37 -8.98 -14.91
N GLY A 234 -29.82 -8.42 -15.99
CA GLY A 234 -28.63 -8.99 -16.66
C GLY A 234 -28.98 -10.17 -17.59
N ASP A 235 -30.15 -10.08 -18.21
CA ASP A 235 -30.66 -10.95 -19.27
C ASP A 235 -29.63 -11.16 -20.39
N ASP A 236 -29.11 -10.08 -20.94
CA ASP A 236 -28.11 -10.05 -22.01
C ASP A 236 -26.88 -10.93 -21.72
N LYS A 237 -26.28 -10.74 -20.54
CA LYS A 237 -25.10 -11.48 -20.10
C LYS A 237 -25.44 -12.93 -19.70
N CYS A 238 -26.67 -13.18 -19.23
CA CYS A 238 -27.15 -14.53 -18.96
C CYS A 238 -27.25 -15.33 -20.26
N ILE A 239 -27.95 -14.81 -21.27
CA ILE A 239 -28.11 -15.46 -22.57
C ILE A 239 -26.75 -15.66 -23.24
N THR A 240 -25.89 -14.62 -23.26
CA THR A 240 -24.53 -14.73 -23.81
C THR A 240 -23.75 -15.87 -23.14
N ARG A 241 -23.82 -16.00 -21.81
CA ARG A 241 -23.16 -17.08 -21.07
C ARG A 241 -23.73 -18.45 -21.42
N LEU A 242 -25.05 -18.61 -21.42
CA LEU A 242 -25.73 -19.88 -21.70
C LEU A 242 -25.46 -20.37 -23.13
N VAL A 243 -25.45 -19.47 -24.11
CA VAL A 243 -25.11 -19.76 -25.52
C VAL A 243 -23.66 -20.29 -25.62
N GLN A 244 -22.70 -19.60 -24.99
CA GLN A 244 -21.29 -20.03 -24.99
C GLN A 244 -21.05 -21.34 -24.22
N GLU A 245 -21.80 -21.56 -23.13
CA GLU A 245 -21.81 -22.79 -22.34
C GLU A 245 -22.25 -24.00 -23.19
N LYS A 246 -23.24 -23.81 -24.07
CA LYS A 246 -23.73 -24.84 -25.01
C LYS A 246 -22.80 -25.09 -26.20
N GLY A 247 -21.69 -24.36 -26.33
CA GLY A 247 -20.69 -24.59 -27.38
C GLY A 247 -20.75 -23.64 -28.55
N TRP A 248 -21.74 -22.74 -28.60
CA TRP A 248 -21.87 -21.76 -29.67
C TRP A 248 -20.79 -20.68 -29.60
N LYS A 249 -20.34 -20.24 -30.76
CA LYS A 249 -19.44 -19.09 -30.91
C LYS A 249 -20.23 -17.79 -30.83
N VAL A 250 -19.60 -16.77 -30.28
CA VAL A 250 -20.10 -15.41 -30.23
C VAL A 250 -19.16 -14.48 -31.00
N ARG A 251 -19.73 -13.52 -31.75
CA ARG A 251 -19.00 -12.57 -32.58
C ARG A 251 -19.35 -11.12 -32.27
N TYR A 252 -18.42 -10.24 -32.61
CA TYR A 252 -18.56 -8.79 -32.51
C TYR A 252 -18.33 -8.18 -33.89
N GLN A 253 -19.14 -7.19 -34.27
CA GLN A 253 -19.01 -6.40 -35.50
C GLN A 253 -18.83 -4.91 -35.12
N ALA A 254 -17.63 -4.37 -35.38
CA ALA A 254 -17.28 -3.01 -34.99
C ALA A 254 -17.71 -1.92 -35.99
N ASN A 255 -18.01 -2.30 -37.24
CA ASN A 255 -18.32 -1.41 -38.35
C ASN A 255 -19.76 -0.88 -38.38
N VAL A 256 -20.62 -1.37 -37.50
CA VAL A 256 -21.96 -0.87 -37.27
C VAL A 256 -22.18 -0.60 -35.79
N ARG A 257 -22.98 0.42 -35.48
CA ARG A 257 -23.30 0.79 -34.11
C ARG A 257 -24.80 0.92 -33.88
N VAL A 258 -25.16 0.86 -32.62
CA VAL A 258 -26.48 1.30 -32.13
C VAL A 258 -26.32 2.40 -31.10
N LEU A 259 -27.32 3.27 -31.04
CA LEU A 259 -27.30 4.49 -30.24
C LEU A 259 -28.29 4.36 -29.08
N THR A 260 -27.86 4.76 -27.88
CA THR A 260 -28.70 4.83 -26.68
C THR A 260 -28.74 6.27 -26.14
N PRO A 261 -29.83 6.72 -25.49
CA PRO A 261 -29.91 8.05 -24.86
C PRO A 261 -28.85 8.30 -23.77
N GLY A 262 -28.24 7.25 -23.24
CA GLY A 262 -27.23 7.32 -22.18
C GLY A 262 -27.83 7.66 -20.81
N ALA A 263 -26.97 8.02 -19.85
CA ALA A 263 -27.41 8.48 -18.54
C ALA A 263 -27.58 10.01 -18.54
N PRO A 264 -28.77 10.55 -18.21
CA PRO A 264 -29.00 11.99 -18.26
C PRO A 264 -28.14 12.75 -17.24
N ASP A 265 -27.96 12.18 -16.06
CA ASP A 265 -27.25 12.77 -14.92
C ASP A 265 -26.26 11.77 -14.27
N LEU A 266 -25.38 12.28 -13.40
CA LEU A 266 -24.32 11.50 -12.76
C LEU A 266 -24.87 10.45 -11.78
N LEU A 267 -25.95 10.75 -11.06
CA LEU A 267 -26.56 9.80 -10.13
C LEU A 267 -27.10 8.59 -10.89
N THR A 268 -27.78 8.83 -12.02
CA THR A 268 -28.25 7.77 -12.92
C THR A 268 -27.10 6.97 -13.52
N PHE A 269 -26.02 7.64 -13.93
CA PHE A 269 -24.80 6.98 -14.43
C PHE A 269 -24.22 6.01 -13.41
N PHE A 270 -23.99 6.43 -12.16
CA PHE A 270 -23.43 5.55 -11.12
C PHE A 270 -24.39 4.42 -10.71
N LYS A 271 -25.71 4.67 -10.68
CA LYS A 271 -26.71 3.61 -10.47
C LYS A 271 -26.61 2.53 -11.56
N GLN A 272 -26.43 2.92 -12.82
CA GLN A 272 -26.23 1.98 -13.91
C GLN A 272 -24.91 1.21 -13.79
N GLN A 273 -23.81 1.87 -13.42
CA GLN A 273 -22.51 1.21 -13.17
C GLN A 273 -22.61 0.14 -12.07
N ILE A 274 -23.31 0.44 -10.97
CA ILE A 274 -23.56 -0.52 -9.87
C ILE A 274 -24.34 -1.74 -10.41
N ARG A 275 -25.41 -1.51 -11.16
CA ARG A 275 -26.26 -2.57 -11.74
C ARG A 275 -25.46 -3.47 -12.68
N TRP A 276 -24.74 -2.88 -13.64
CA TRP A 276 -23.95 -3.63 -14.62
C TRP A 276 -22.80 -4.37 -14.00
N THR A 277 -22.11 -3.78 -13.01
CA THR A 277 -21.05 -4.46 -12.28
C THR A 277 -21.59 -5.68 -11.54
N ARG A 278 -22.76 -5.56 -10.90
CA ARG A 278 -23.34 -6.67 -10.12
C ARG A 278 -23.71 -7.84 -11.02
N ASN A 279 -24.37 -7.56 -12.15
CA ASN A 279 -24.70 -8.57 -13.14
C ASN A 279 -23.43 -9.18 -13.76
N SER A 280 -22.40 -8.35 -13.97
CA SER A 280 -21.10 -8.80 -14.46
C SER A 280 -20.45 -9.80 -13.51
N TYR A 281 -20.30 -9.48 -12.23
CA TYR A 281 -19.70 -10.40 -11.26
C TYR A 281 -20.47 -11.69 -11.08
N ARG A 282 -21.81 -11.63 -11.01
CA ARG A 282 -22.62 -12.85 -10.87
C ARG A 282 -22.41 -13.81 -12.03
N SER A 283 -22.47 -13.30 -13.26
CA SER A 283 -22.34 -14.13 -14.45
C SER A 283 -20.88 -14.55 -14.70
N ASP A 284 -19.89 -13.66 -14.48
CA ASP A 284 -18.47 -14.01 -14.59
C ASP A 284 -18.09 -15.12 -13.59
N LEU A 285 -18.50 -15.02 -12.33
CA LEU A 285 -18.20 -16.03 -11.31
C LEU A 285 -18.83 -17.38 -11.66
N LYS A 286 -20.06 -17.39 -12.18
CA LYS A 286 -20.68 -18.62 -12.72
C LYS A 286 -19.87 -19.21 -13.86
N SER A 287 -19.46 -18.40 -14.83
CA SER A 287 -18.63 -18.86 -15.95
C SER A 287 -17.30 -19.44 -15.46
N LEU A 288 -16.62 -18.77 -14.53
CA LEU A 288 -15.34 -19.22 -13.95
C LEU A 288 -15.49 -20.50 -13.11
N MET A 289 -16.65 -20.77 -12.54
CA MET A 289 -16.96 -22.05 -11.88
C MET A 289 -17.29 -23.18 -12.89
N GLY A 290 -17.58 -22.84 -14.15
CA GLY A 290 -17.88 -23.80 -15.21
C GLY A 290 -16.62 -24.39 -15.83
N LYS A 291 -16.61 -25.71 -16.08
CA LYS A 291 -15.47 -26.40 -16.72
C LYS A 291 -15.25 -25.96 -18.18
N TRP A 292 -16.29 -25.49 -18.87
CA TRP A 292 -16.25 -25.14 -20.29
C TRP A 292 -15.26 -24.00 -20.59
N ILE A 293 -15.22 -22.97 -19.74
CA ILE A 293 -14.40 -21.78 -19.99
C ILE A 293 -12.90 -22.10 -19.92
N TRP A 294 -12.50 -23.00 -19.00
CA TRP A 294 -11.11 -23.40 -18.83
C TRP A 294 -10.63 -24.38 -19.91
N LYS A 295 -11.55 -25.15 -20.50
CA LYS A 295 -11.24 -26.07 -21.59
C LYS A 295 -11.15 -25.34 -22.95
N ARG A 296 -12.14 -24.50 -23.26
CA ARG A 296 -12.27 -23.86 -24.58
C ARG A 296 -11.83 -22.39 -24.62
N GLU A 297 -12.20 -21.60 -23.62
CA GLU A 297 -12.14 -20.12 -23.68
C GLU A 297 -11.19 -19.52 -22.62
N LYS A 298 -9.96 -20.01 -22.55
CA LYS A 298 -8.98 -19.65 -21.51
C LYS A 298 -8.68 -18.14 -21.45
N PHE A 299 -8.68 -17.46 -22.59
CA PHE A 299 -8.46 -16.02 -22.66
C PHE A 299 -9.64 -15.21 -22.08
N LEU A 300 -10.87 -15.70 -22.24
CA LEU A 300 -12.04 -15.11 -21.59
C LEU A 300 -11.94 -15.29 -20.06
N ALA A 301 -11.55 -16.48 -19.59
CA ALA A 301 -11.34 -16.74 -18.16
C ALA A 301 -10.27 -15.80 -17.57
N TYR A 302 -9.12 -15.68 -18.24
CA TYR A 302 -8.06 -14.75 -17.84
C TYR A 302 -8.55 -13.30 -17.80
N HIS A 303 -9.30 -12.85 -18.80
CA HIS A 303 -9.84 -11.49 -18.83
C HIS A 303 -10.86 -11.23 -17.71
N MET A 304 -11.71 -12.21 -17.38
CA MET A 304 -12.64 -12.11 -16.25
C MET A 304 -11.90 -11.98 -14.91
N ILE A 305 -10.81 -12.76 -14.72
CA ILE A 305 -9.95 -12.67 -13.53
C ILE A 305 -9.25 -11.32 -13.47
N ASP A 306 -8.63 -10.88 -14.57
CA ASP A 306 -7.98 -9.56 -14.65
C ASP A 306 -8.97 -8.44 -14.30
N ARG A 307 -10.19 -8.48 -14.86
CA ARG A 307 -11.26 -7.52 -14.58
C ARG A 307 -11.71 -7.55 -13.11
N PHE A 308 -11.70 -8.72 -12.47
CA PHE A 308 -11.98 -8.87 -11.04
C PHE A 308 -10.86 -8.28 -10.17
N THR A 309 -9.59 -8.48 -10.53
CA THR A 309 -8.43 -7.94 -9.79
C THR A 309 -8.22 -6.43 -9.95
N GLN A 310 -8.65 -5.87 -11.09
CA GLN A 310 -8.43 -4.47 -11.45
C GLN A 310 -8.82 -3.44 -10.36
N PRO A 311 -10.03 -3.46 -9.75
CA PRO A 311 -10.41 -2.46 -8.75
C PRO A 311 -9.46 -2.41 -7.54
N PHE A 312 -8.95 -3.56 -7.08
CA PHE A 312 -8.02 -3.64 -5.95
C PHE A 312 -6.65 -3.03 -6.31
N THR A 313 -6.13 -3.34 -7.50
CA THR A 313 -4.86 -2.73 -7.95
C THR A 313 -5.00 -1.23 -8.23
N LEU A 314 -6.19 -0.79 -8.64
CA LEU A 314 -6.42 0.60 -9.01
C LEU A 314 -6.53 1.53 -7.79
N ILE A 315 -7.14 1.07 -6.69
CA ILE A 315 -7.29 1.89 -5.47
C ILE A 315 -5.96 2.13 -4.75
N LEU A 316 -4.93 1.30 -5.00
CA LEU A 316 -3.59 1.53 -4.48
C LEU A 316 -3.03 2.88 -4.94
N GLY A 317 -3.32 3.33 -6.17
CA GLY A 317 -2.88 4.64 -6.66
C GLY A 317 -3.24 5.78 -5.69
N PRO A 318 -4.53 6.04 -5.43
CA PRO A 318 -4.98 7.04 -4.46
C PRO A 318 -4.43 6.81 -3.06
N ILE A 319 -4.31 5.57 -2.59
CA ILE A 319 -3.74 5.29 -1.25
C ILE A 319 -2.29 5.75 -1.18
N TYR A 320 -1.45 5.39 -2.16
CA TYR A 320 -0.05 5.82 -2.23
C TYR A 320 0.09 7.34 -2.45
N PHE A 321 -0.86 7.97 -3.13
CA PHE A 321 -0.88 9.43 -3.34
C PHE A 321 -1.27 10.19 -2.07
N ILE A 322 -2.30 9.75 -1.35
CA ILE A 322 -2.63 10.33 -0.03
C ILE A 322 -1.46 10.13 0.92
N PHE A 323 -0.86 8.94 0.90
CA PHE A 323 0.34 8.65 1.67
C PHE A 323 1.50 9.58 1.30
N SER A 324 1.78 9.82 0.03
CA SER A 324 2.86 10.74 -0.39
C SER A 324 2.61 12.18 0.08
N ILE A 325 1.36 12.63 0.12
CA ILE A 325 0.99 13.95 0.67
C ILE A 325 1.19 13.99 2.19
N VAL A 326 0.64 13.03 2.94
CA VAL A 326 0.69 12.99 4.42
C VAL A 326 2.12 12.97 4.93
N TRP A 327 3.03 12.32 4.21
CA TRP A 327 4.44 12.20 4.59
C TRP A 327 5.37 13.21 3.90
N GLY A 328 4.83 14.22 3.20
CA GLY A 328 5.62 15.31 2.61
C GLY A 328 6.47 14.93 1.39
N HIS A 329 6.19 13.80 0.74
CA HIS A 329 6.88 13.37 -0.49
C HIS A 329 6.32 14.10 -1.74
N TRP A 330 6.38 15.44 -1.75
CA TRP A 330 5.73 16.29 -2.75
C TRP A 330 6.13 15.99 -4.20
N LEU A 331 7.40 15.68 -4.45
CA LEU A 331 7.88 15.28 -5.77
C LEU A 331 7.17 14.01 -6.27
N ILE A 332 7.01 13.01 -5.40
CA ILE A 332 6.30 11.77 -5.73
C ILE A 332 4.81 12.04 -5.95
N SER A 333 4.18 12.88 -5.12
CA SER A 333 2.80 13.33 -5.34
C SER A 333 2.63 13.95 -6.72
N GLY A 334 3.55 14.83 -7.12
CA GLY A 334 3.59 15.44 -8.46
C GLY A 334 3.75 14.41 -9.57
N ILE A 335 4.70 13.48 -9.43
CA ILE A 335 4.92 12.39 -10.40
C ILE A 335 3.67 11.50 -10.54
N LEU A 336 3.03 11.12 -9.42
CA LEU A 336 1.82 10.31 -9.43
C LEU A 336 0.66 11.05 -10.11
N LEU A 337 0.50 12.34 -9.82
CA LEU A 337 -0.54 13.17 -10.43
C LEU A 337 -0.34 13.30 -11.95
N ILE A 338 0.89 13.62 -12.38
CA ILE A 338 1.26 13.68 -13.80
C ILE A 338 1.05 12.32 -14.47
N TRP A 339 1.51 11.25 -13.84
CA TRP A 339 1.36 9.89 -14.35
C TRP A 339 -0.11 9.48 -14.50
N TRP A 340 -1.00 9.88 -13.59
CA TRP A 340 -2.44 9.63 -13.75
C TRP A 340 -3.00 10.34 -14.98
N HIS A 341 -2.62 11.60 -15.21
CA HIS A 341 -3.06 12.35 -16.39
C HIS A 341 -2.51 11.76 -17.68
N LEU A 342 -1.20 11.50 -17.74
CA LEU A 342 -0.56 10.85 -18.89
C LEU A 342 -1.17 9.47 -19.17
N SER A 343 -1.28 8.62 -18.15
CA SER A 343 -1.77 7.26 -18.32
C SER A 343 -3.24 7.20 -18.73
N ARG A 344 -4.09 8.07 -18.17
CA ARG A 344 -5.50 8.14 -18.55
C ARG A 344 -5.69 8.84 -19.89
N GLY A 345 -4.90 9.85 -20.22
CA GLY A 345 -4.88 10.47 -21.54
C GLY A 345 -4.55 9.45 -22.64
N ILE A 346 -3.50 8.65 -22.46
CA ILE A 346 -3.13 7.58 -23.41
C ILE A 346 -4.26 6.55 -23.55
N LYS A 347 -4.85 6.11 -22.44
CA LYS A 347 -5.95 5.13 -22.49
C LYS A 347 -7.21 5.70 -23.15
N LEU A 348 -7.46 7.00 -22.97
CA LEU A 348 -8.59 7.73 -23.55
C LEU A 348 -8.41 8.02 -25.05
N TYR A 349 -7.21 7.86 -25.60
CA TYR A 349 -6.90 8.18 -27.01
C TYR A 349 -7.90 7.63 -28.07
N PRO A 350 -8.41 6.38 -28.00
CA PRO A 350 -9.39 5.90 -28.98
C PRO A 350 -10.67 6.74 -29.02
N HIS A 351 -11.10 7.23 -27.86
CA HIS A 351 -12.25 8.14 -27.75
C HIS A 351 -11.89 9.53 -28.30
N LEU A 352 -10.71 10.05 -27.94
CA LEU A 352 -10.25 11.36 -28.41
C LEU A 352 -10.07 11.43 -29.94
N LYS A 353 -9.86 10.29 -30.61
CA LYS A 353 -9.75 10.24 -32.08
C LYS A 353 -11.01 10.75 -32.78
N HIS A 354 -12.19 10.57 -32.18
CA HIS A 354 -13.46 11.04 -32.74
C HIS A 354 -14.09 12.19 -31.94
N ARG A 355 -13.68 12.38 -30.67
CA ARG A 355 -14.08 13.51 -29.81
C ARG A 355 -12.88 14.17 -29.14
N PRO A 356 -12.06 14.96 -29.87
CA PRO A 356 -10.84 15.55 -29.30
C PRO A 356 -11.11 16.57 -28.18
N SER A 357 -12.26 17.26 -28.21
CA SER A 357 -12.66 18.22 -27.17
C SER A 357 -12.94 17.58 -25.80
N ASP A 358 -13.08 16.27 -25.73
CA ASP A 358 -13.28 15.53 -24.47
C ASP A 358 -11.99 15.41 -23.64
N ILE A 359 -10.85 15.89 -24.14
CA ILE A 359 -9.61 16.02 -23.35
C ILE A 359 -9.81 16.90 -22.11
N LEU A 360 -10.69 17.90 -22.16
CA LEU A 360 -11.02 18.77 -21.04
C LEU A 360 -11.74 18.03 -19.90
N ILE A 361 -12.35 16.87 -20.17
CA ILE A 361 -13.01 16.04 -19.15
C ILE A 361 -12.01 15.13 -18.42
N LEU A 362 -10.76 15.02 -18.90
CA LEU A 362 -9.77 14.08 -18.38
C LEU A 362 -9.67 14.07 -16.83
N PRO A 363 -9.65 15.21 -16.12
CA PRO A 363 -9.66 15.20 -14.64
C PRO A 363 -10.89 14.52 -14.04
N PHE A 364 -12.08 14.81 -14.56
CA PHE A 364 -13.34 14.18 -14.10
C PHE A 364 -13.39 12.69 -14.46
N TYR A 365 -12.85 12.31 -15.62
CA TYR A 365 -12.71 10.91 -16.00
C TYR A 365 -11.77 10.17 -15.03
N ILE A 366 -10.61 10.73 -14.69
CA ILE A 366 -9.68 10.16 -13.70
C ILE A 366 -10.42 9.94 -12.36
N PHE A 367 -11.08 10.96 -11.83
CA PHE A 367 -11.87 10.86 -10.60
C PHE A 367 -12.92 9.75 -10.69
N THR A 368 -13.69 9.73 -11.78
CA THR A 368 -14.73 8.73 -12.03
C THR A 368 -14.16 7.31 -12.09
N THR A 369 -12.95 7.10 -12.65
CA THR A 369 -12.34 5.76 -12.70
C THR A 369 -11.99 5.22 -11.31
N TYR A 370 -11.52 6.06 -10.39
CA TYR A 370 -11.27 5.67 -9.01
C TYR A 370 -12.56 5.42 -8.24
N LEU A 371 -13.57 6.28 -8.43
CA LEU A 371 -14.88 6.10 -7.83
C LEU A 371 -15.54 4.79 -8.30
N ILE A 372 -15.46 4.45 -9.59
CA ILE A 372 -15.94 3.17 -10.13
C ILE A 372 -15.16 1.99 -9.52
N ALA A 373 -13.87 2.12 -9.23
CA ALA A 373 -13.10 1.06 -8.56
C ALA A 373 -13.64 0.78 -7.14
N ILE A 374 -13.94 1.82 -6.37
CA ILE A 374 -14.58 1.71 -5.05
C ILE A 374 -15.97 1.08 -5.18
N LEU A 375 -16.78 1.55 -6.13
CA LEU A 375 -18.12 1.00 -6.40
C LEU A 375 -18.07 -0.48 -6.77
N LYS A 376 -17.04 -0.93 -7.49
CA LYS A 376 -16.83 -2.34 -7.81
C LYS A 376 -16.61 -3.18 -6.54
N ILE A 377 -15.77 -2.73 -5.61
CA ILE A 377 -15.57 -3.41 -4.31
C ILE A 377 -16.87 -3.42 -3.49
N TYR A 378 -17.61 -2.31 -3.46
CA TYR A 378 -18.93 -2.23 -2.83
C TYR A 378 -19.92 -3.26 -3.42
N VAL A 379 -19.95 -3.38 -4.74
CA VAL A 379 -20.84 -4.32 -5.44
C VAL A 379 -20.45 -5.77 -5.14
N LEU A 380 -19.17 -6.08 -4.97
CA LEU A 380 -18.72 -7.42 -4.59
C LEU A 380 -19.28 -7.84 -3.23
N ILE A 381 -19.22 -6.93 -2.24
CA ILE A 381 -19.76 -7.20 -0.89
C ILE A 381 -21.30 -7.26 -0.93
N THR A 382 -21.93 -6.43 -1.77
CA THR A 382 -23.39 -6.40 -1.94
C THR A 382 -23.89 -7.28 -3.09
N ILE A 383 -23.13 -8.30 -3.50
CA ILE A 383 -23.41 -9.07 -4.73
C ILE A 383 -24.75 -9.80 -4.68
N ARG A 384 -25.27 -10.12 -3.49
CA ARG A 384 -26.59 -10.75 -3.30
C ARG A 384 -27.77 -9.78 -3.40
N GLN A 385 -27.56 -8.46 -3.32
CA GLN A 385 -28.66 -7.49 -3.35
C GLN A 385 -29.30 -7.38 -4.74
N GLN A 386 -30.63 -7.43 -4.82
CA GLN A 386 -31.39 -7.28 -6.07
C GLN A 386 -32.06 -5.89 -6.23
N GLY A 387 -31.79 -4.94 -5.33
CA GLY A 387 -32.61 -3.73 -5.13
C GLY A 387 -32.51 -2.57 -6.14
N TRP A 388 -31.92 -2.76 -7.32
CA TRP A 388 -31.70 -1.68 -8.29
C TRP A 388 -32.38 -1.97 -9.62
N ILE A 389 -33.69 -2.14 -9.56
CA ILE A 389 -34.56 -2.09 -10.72
C ILE A 389 -34.77 -0.61 -11.05
N THR A 390 -34.40 -0.19 -12.26
CA THR A 390 -34.49 1.22 -12.68
C THR A 390 -35.83 1.58 -13.32
N ARG A 391 -36.62 0.58 -13.74
CA ARG A 391 -37.90 0.81 -14.44
C ARG A 391 -39.04 -0.03 -13.83
N TRP A 392 -38.93 -1.35 -13.78
CA TRP A 392 -39.99 -2.23 -13.25
C TRP A 392 -40.38 -1.97 -11.78
N ASP A 393 -41.66 -2.13 -11.46
CA ASP A 393 -42.16 -2.00 -10.09
C ASP A 393 -41.57 -3.08 -9.16
N LYS A 394 -40.91 -2.63 -8.08
CA LYS A 394 -40.31 -3.50 -7.05
C LYS A 394 -41.36 -4.35 -6.35
N SER A 395 -42.58 -3.85 -6.18
CA SER A 395 -43.68 -4.55 -5.51
C SER A 395 -44.14 -5.78 -6.28
N ARG A 396 -44.07 -5.74 -7.63
CA ARG A 396 -44.45 -6.81 -8.55
C ARG A 396 -43.34 -7.84 -8.79
N LEU A 397 -42.10 -7.52 -8.40
CA LEU A 397 -40.92 -8.36 -8.61
C LEU A 397 -40.50 -9.13 -7.35
N GLN A 398 -41.40 -9.29 -6.37
CA GLN A 398 -41.14 -9.79 -5.02
C GLN A 398 -40.02 -10.83 -4.94
N VAL A 399 -38.89 -10.42 -4.37
CA VAL A 399 -37.97 -11.31 -3.67
C VAL A 399 -38.24 -11.04 -2.20
N GLU A 400 -39.17 -11.79 -1.61
CA GLU A 400 -39.44 -11.73 -0.17
C GLU A 400 -38.14 -12.01 0.57
N VAL A 401 -37.65 -10.99 1.26
CA VAL A 401 -36.61 -11.15 2.26
C VAL A 401 -37.16 -10.43 3.48
N ASN A 402 -38.02 -11.13 4.22
CA ASN A 402 -38.55 -10.68 5.50
C ASN A 402 -37.40 -10.59 6.49
N ILE A 403 -36.91 -9.38 6.74
CA ILE A 403 -35.74 -9.15 7.59
C ILE A 403 -36.01 -7.97 8.50
N ASN A 404 -35.84 -8.21 9.80
CA ASN A 404 -35.95 -7.23 10.89
C ASN A 404 -35.21 -5.91 10.59
N ASN A 405 -35.76 -4.79 11.06
CA ASN A 405 -35.20 -3.44 10.84
C ASN A 405 -33.72 -3.31 11.26
N ILE A 406 -33.29 -4.03 12.32
CA ILE A 406 -31.89 -4.09 12.75
C ILE A 406 -30.99 -4.73 11.69
N LEU A 407 -31.38 -5.89 11.16
CA LEU A 407 -30.64 -6.56 10.10
C LEU A 407 -30.63 -5.76 8.79
N ARG A 408 -31.65 -4.93 8.54
CA ARG A 408 -31.70 -3.98 7.42
C ARG A 408 -30.66 -2.87 7.56
N LEU A 409 -30.52 -2.30 8.77
CA LEU A 409 -29.49 -1.32 9.09
C LEU A 409 -28.08 -1.95 8.99
N PHE A 410 -27.89 -3.16 9.53
CA PHE A 410 -26.63 -3.91 9.38
C PHE A 410 -26.28 -4.18 7.91
N LYS A 411 -27.25 -4.55 7.06
CA LYS A 411 -27.02 -4.73 5.60
C LYS A 411 -26.64 -3.43 4.88
N LEU A 412 -27.07 -2.27 5.37
CA LEU A 412 -26.72 -0.96 4.81
C LEU A 412 -25.32 -0.53 5.23
N ILE A 413 -24.94 -0.75 6.49
CA ILE A 413 -23.70 -0.24 7.06
C ILE A 413 -22.52 -1.19 6.81
N MET A 414 -22.72 -2.51 6.85
CA MET A 414 -21.63 -3.49 6.78
C MET A 414 -20.78 -3.45 5.49
N PRO A 415 -21.35 -3.18 4.29
CA PRO A 415 -20.54 -2.99 3.09
C PRO A 415 -19.57 -1.81 3.21
N HIS A 416 -19.97 -0.74 3.88
CA HIS A 416 -19.12 0.44 4.10
C HIS A 416 -17.98 0.11 5.05
N PHE A 417 -18.25 -0.61 6.16
CA PHE A 417 -17.21 -1.11 7.05
C PHE A 417 -16.23 -2.05 6.34
N ALA A 418 -16.71 -3.01 5.54
CA ALA A 418 -15.84 -3.93 4.83
C ALA A 418 -14.94 -3.22 3.80
N ILE A 419 -15.44 -2.21 3.09
CA ILE A 419 -14.61 -1.36 2.21
C ILE A 419 -13.59 -0.59 3.02
N ALA A 420 -14.01 0.04 4.13
CA ALA A 420 -13.11 0.76 5.02
C ALA A 420 -12.01 -0.19 5.56
N SER A 421 -12.36 -1.40 5.97
CA SER A 421 -11.40 -2.42 6.40
C SER A 421 -10.42 -2.81 5.29
N ILE A 422 -10.87 -2.99 4.04
CA ILE A 422 -9.98 -3.26 2.91
C ILE A 422 -9.01 -2.09 2.70
N ILE A 423 -9.51 -0.85 2.70
CA ILE A 423 -8.68 0.35 2.53
C ILE A 423 -7.70 0.49 3.69
N ILE A 424 -8.14 0.24 4.93
CA ILE A 424 -7.30 0.26 6.13
C ILE A 424 -6.24 -0.83 6.05
N LEU A 425 -6.58 -2.05 5.64
CA LEU A 425 -5.62 -3.16 5.49
C LEU A 425 -4.57 -2.85 4.42
N LEU A 426 -4.98 -2.33 3.26
CA LEU A 426 -4.05 -1.91 2.20
C LEU A 426 -3.17 -0.74 2.66
N SER A 427 -3.74 0.26 3.32
CA SER A 427 -3.02 1.39 3.90
C SER A 427 -2.04 0.94 4.98
N PHE A 428 -2.47 0.04 5.87
CA PHE A 428 -1.65 -0.56 6.91
C PHE A 428 -0.50 -1.36 6.30
N GLY A 429 -0.74 -2.09 5.22
CA GLY A 429 0.30 -2.76 4.44
C GLY A 429 1.38 -1.78 3.97
N ILE A 430 0.98 -0.59 3.47
CA ILE A 430 1.90 0.46 3.03
C ILE A 430 2.63 1.11 4.20
N VAL A 431 1.94 1.41 5.31
CA VAL A 431 2.57 1.97 6.52
C VAL A 431 3.57 0.97 7.11
N LYS A 432 3.20 -0.31 7.21
CA LYS A 432 4.09 -1.38 7.65
C LYS A 432 5.28 -1.52 6.71
N TYR A 433 5.04 -1.45 5.39
CA TYR A 433 6.11 -1.49 4.40
C TYR A 433 7.02 -0.26 4.49
N LYS A 434 6.51 0.95 4.71
CA LYS A 434 7.33 2.14 5.04
C LYS A 434 8.16 1.88 6.29
N ASN A 435 7.58 1.36 7.37
CA ASN A 435 8.34 1.10 8.60
C ASN A 435 9.41 0.01 8.39
N VAL A 436 9.23 -0.88 7.42
CA VAL A 436 10.22 -1.88 7.00
C VAL A 436 11.28 -1.29 6.05
N VAL A 437 10.92 -0.31 5.22
CA VAL A 437 11.78 0.29 4.17
C VAL A 437 12.47 1.58 4.61
N ALA A 438 11.97 2.27 5.63
CA ALA A 438 12.53 3.50 6.17
C ALA A 438 13.89 3.22 6.84
N VAL A 439 14.95 3.38 6.07
CA VAL A 439 16.27 3.82 6.55
C VAL A 439 16.12 5.29 7.01
N PRO A 440 16.71 5.73 8.13
CA PRO A 440 16.47 7.06 8.68
C PRO A 440 17.32 8.11 7.98
N ASP A 441 16.84 9.35 8.01
CA ASP A 441 17.39 10.55 7.37
C ASP A 441 18.90 10.75 7.50
N TYR A 442 19.49 11.12 6.36
CA TYR A 442 20.74 11.85 6.21
C TYR A 442 20.45 13.34 6.51
N ASN A 443 21.20 13.91 7.46
CA ASN A 443 21.11 15.29 7.90
C ASN A 443 21.29 16.28 6.73
N GLY A 444 20.27 17.10 6.46
CA GLY A 444 20.43 18.34 5.69
C GLY A 444 20.87 19.47 6.61
N GLU A 445 21.96 20.12 6.25
CA GLU A 445 22.60 21.23 6.97
C GLU A 445 21.61 22.38 7.27
N ILE A 446 21.55 22.76 8.54
CA ILE A 446 21.03 24.06 8.97
C ILE A 446 22.10 25.09 8.62
N LYS A 447 21.78 26.03 7.73
CA LYS A 447 22.57 27.27 7.58
C LYS A 447 22.47 28.05 8.89
N SER A 448 23.49 27.95 9.74
CA SER A 448 23.71 28.91 10.84
C SER A 448 24.56 30.06 10.32
N ASN A 449 24.00 31.26 10.38
CA ASN A 449 24.72 32.51 10.17
C ASN A 449 25.92 32.62 11.12
N GLY A 450 26.95 33.33 10.64
CA GLY A 450 28.27 33.39 11.24
C GLY A 450 28.29 33.76 12.71
N VAL A 451 29.09 32.98 13.44
CA VAL A 451 29.75 33.41 14.67
C VAL A 451 31.20 32.97 14.50
N GLU A 452 32.11 33.94 14.39
CA GLU A 452 33.53 33.69 14.51
C GLU A 452 33.80 33.15 15.93
N ASN A 453 34.20 31.88 16.03
CA ASN A 453 34.78 31.34 17.25
C ASN A 453 36.23 30.98 16.94
N ILE A 454 37.12 31.65 17.66
CA ILE A 454 38.53 31.31 17.78
C ILE A 454 38.59 29.90 18.39
N ILE A 455 38.98 28.90 17.58
CA ILE A 455 39.23 27.53 18.06
C ILE A 455 40.71 27.45 18.42
N VAL A 456 41.01 27.32 19.72
CA VAL A 456 42.32 26.89 20.20
C VAL A 456 42.35 25.37 20.07
N ASP A 457 43.00 24.88 19.02
CA ASP A 457 43.11 23.47 18.65
C ASP A 457 44.13 22.77 19.57
N ASN A 458 43.71 22.37 20.77
CA ASN A 458 44.55 21.72 21.79
C ASN A 458 44.63 20.18 21.66
N CYS A 459 44.16 19.61 20.54
CA CYS A 459 44.43 18.21 20.20
C CYS A 459 45.33 18.20 18.96
N ASP A 460 46.64 18.00 19.14
CA ASP A 460 47.59 17.89 18.02
C ASP A 460 47.07 16.89 16.97
N GLN A 461 46.47 17.42 15.89
CA GLN A 461 45.86 16.64 14.81
C GLN A 461 46.91 15.84 14.02
N THR A 462 48.19 16.17 14.21
CA THR A 462 49.34 15.60 13.52
C THR A 462 49.57 14.11 13.82
N ASN A 463 49.07 13.58 14.94
CA ASN A 463 49.22 12.15 15.29
C ASN A 463 47.92 11.32 15.22
N LEU A 464 46.75 11.93 14.96
CA LEU A 464 45.49 11.19 14.81
C LEU A 464 45.28 10.61 13.40
N ASN A 465 46.03 11.11 12.40
CA ASN A 465 45.91 10.68 11.00
C ASN A 465 46.59 9.33 10.67
N ASN A 466 47.24 8.67 11.64
CA ASN A 466 47.97 7.41 11.43
C ASN A 466 47.37 6.18 12.13
N LEU A 467 46.10 6.22 12.57
CA LEU A 467 45.38 5.00 12.94
C LEU A 467 44.81 4.36 11.67
N GLU A 468 45.43 3.24 11.26
CA GLU A 468 45.18 2.50 10.03
C GLU A 468 43.71 2.49 9.59
N LYS A 469 43.46 2.68 8.28
CA LYS A 469 42.16 2.56 7.60
C LYS A 469 41.60 1.13 7.70
N GLN A 470 41.26 0.66 8.89
CA GLN A 470 40.49 -0.57 9.03
C GLN A 470 39.07 -0.27 8.55
N GLN A 471 38.69 -0.84 7.41
CA GLN A 471 37.35 -0.66 6.83
C GLN A 471 36.23 -1.31 7.67
N PHE A 472 36.59 -2.07 8.71
CA PHE A 472 35.67 -2.89 9.48
C PHE A 472 36.04 -2.90 10.96
N GLY A 473 35.04 -2.85 11.84
CA GLY A 473 35.14 -3.38 13.20
C GLY A 473 34.91 -4.88 13.21
N TYR A 474 35.36 -5.58 14.24
CA TYR A 474 35.26 -7.03 14.33
C TYR A 474 34.45 -7.47 15.55
N TYR A 475 33.45 -8.32 15.32
CA TYR A 475 32.59 -8.89 16.35
C TYR A 475 32.72 -10.41 16.36
N THR A 476 32.98 -11.04 17.50
CA THR A 476 33.01 -12.51 17.60
C THR A 476 31.62 -13.04 17.91
N ILE A 477 31.12 -13.95 17.07
CA ILE A 477 29.79 -14.54 17.23
C ILE A 477 29.73 -15.36 18.53
N GLU A 478 28.75 -15.07 19.35
CA GLU A 478 28.46 -15.72 20.62
C GLU A 478 27.24 -16.63 20.50
N LYS A 479 26.98 -17.43 21.54
CA LYS A 479 25.78 -18.25 21.64
C LYS A 479 24.51 -17.39 21.53
N ASP A 480 23.51 -17.92 20.81
CA ASP A 480 22.20 -17.31 20.53
C ASP A 480 22.19 -16.05 19.66
N ASP A 481 23.33 -15.70 19.03
CA ASP A 481 23.36 -14.61 18.07
C ASP A 481 22.59 -14.90 16.80
N LYS A 482 22.07 -13.81 16.22
CA LYS A 482 21.57 -13.77 14.86
C LYS A 482 22.14 -12.53 14.20
N LEU A 483 22.52 -12.61 12.92
CA LEU A 483 23.08 -11.46 12.20
C LEU A 483 22.17 -10.23 12.26
N SER A 484 20.85 -10.43 12.21
CA SER A 484 19.89 -9.33 12.33
C SER A 484 19.93 -8.63 13.69
N VAL A 485 20.21 -9.36 14.78
CA VAL A 485 20.33 -8.82 16.14
C VAL A 485 21.61 -7.99 16.26
N ILE A 486 22.72 -8.51 15.70
CA ILE A 486 24.02 -7.82 15.69
C ILE A 486 23.92 -6.53 14.87
N ALA A 487 23.26 -6.58 13.71
CA ALA A 487 23.02 -5.42 12.85
C ALA A 487 22.30 -4.30 13.62
N GLU A 488 21.17 -4.63 14.23
CA GLU A 488 20.37 -3.68 15.03
C GLU A 488 21.15 -3.12 16.23
N LYS A 489 21.88 -3.99 16.94
CA LYS A 489 22.73 -3.60 18.08
C LYS A 489 23.71 -2.49 17.72
N TYR A 490 24.34 -2.56 16.55
CA TYR A 490 25.31 -1.57 16.13
C TYR A 490 24.73 -0.47 15.23
N ASN A 491 23.40 -0.39 15.08
CA ASN A 491 22.71 0.48 14.11
C ASN A 491 23.21 0.29 12.67
N SER A 492 23.64 -0.92 12.33
CA SER A 492 24.15 -1.31 11.03
C SER A 492 23.08 -2.03 10.21
N SER A 493 23.23 -2.01 8.88
CA SER A 493 22.42 -2.79 7.96
C SER A 493 22.82 -4.28 7.96
N LEU A 494 21.83 -5.17 8.12
CA LEU A 494 22.01 -6.62 7.97
C LEU A 494 22.65 -6.96 6.61
N LEU A 495 22.24 -6.30 5.54
CA LEU A 495 22.79 -6.52 4.21
C LEU A 495 24.24 -6.04 4.09
N ALA A 496 24.60 -4.94 4.77
CA ALA A 496 25.98 -4.46 4.80
C ALA A 496 26.89 -5.46 5.51
N ILE A 497 26.44 -6.01 6.64
CA ILE A 497 27.13 -7.08 7.35
C ILE A 497 27.23 -8.35 6.49
N ILE A 498 26.14 -8.82 5.86
CA ILE A 498 26.20 -10.00 4.97
C ILE A 498 27.18 -9.75 3.82
N LYS A 499 27.14 -8.57 3.19
CA LYS A 499 28.02 -8.22 2.07
C LYS A 499 29.49 -8.19 2.48
N ALA A 500 29.79 -7.64 3.66
CA ALA A 500 31.15 -7.59 4.20
C ALA A 500 31.73 -8.96 4.55
N ASN A 501 30.86 -9.96 4.78
CA ASN A 501 31.23 -11.30 5.24
C ASN A 501 30.90 -12.41 4.25
N LYS A 502 30.70 -12.11 2.95
CA LYS A 502 30.42 -13.12 1.91
C LYS A 502 31.52 -14.17 1.79
N ASP A 503 32.74 -13.83 2.18
CA ASP A 503 33.90 -14.71 2.17
C ASP A 503 33.88 -15.75 3.31
N ILE A 504 33.14 -15.48 4.40
CA ILE A 504 33.10 -16.34 5.58
C ILE A 504 31.69 -16.87 5.92
N ILE A 505 30.62 -16.28 5.38
CA ILE A 505 29.22 -16.70 5.59
C ILE A 505 28.65 -17.22 4.27
N SER A 506 28.50 -18.55 4.19
CA SER A 506 27.88 -19.24 3.05
C SER A 506 26.35 -19.16 3.08
N ASP A 507 25.77 -19.24 4.28
CA ASP A 507 24.34 -19.09 4.53
C ASP A 507 24.11 -18.13 5.71
N PRO A 508 23.47 -16.96 5.51
CA PRO A 508 23.21 -15.99 6.57
C PRO A 508 22.36 -16.50 7.75
N ASP A 509 21.60 -17.58 7.56
CA ASP A 509 20.81 -18.19 8.63
C ASP A 509 21.62 -19.16 9.51
N TYR A 510 22.84 -19.52 9.09
CA TYR A 510 23.74 -20.43 9.81
C TYR A 510 25.10 -19.78 10.09
N ILE A 511 25.25 -19.22 11.28
CA ILE A 511 26.50 -18.63 11.79
C ILE A 511 27.11 -19.50 12.90
N LYS A 512 28.44 -19.57 12.98
CA LYS A 512 29.14 -20.42 13.95
C LYS A 512 29.60 -19.61 15.16
N ILE A 513 29.40 -20.17 16.37
CA ILE A 513 29.95 -19.59 17.61
C ILE A 513 31.48 -19.54 17.48
N GLY A 514 32.09 -18.40 17.89
CA GLY A 514 33.52 -18.13 17.78
C GLY A 514 33.95 -17.59 16.41
N GLN A 515 33.06 -17.52 15.43
CA GLN A 515 33.37 -16.95 14.12
C GLN A 515 33.49 -15.42 14.20
N ARG A 516 34.56 -14.85 13.62
CA ARG A 516 34.81 -13.40 13.61
C ARG A 516 34.07 -12.73 12.44
N LEU A 517 33.17 -11.81 12.76
CA LEU A 517 32.29 -11.10 11.86
C LEU A 517 32.79 -9.67 11.61
N LYS A 518 32.90 -9.26 10.35
CA LYS A 518 33.24 -7.89 9.94
C LYS A 518 32.00 -6.99 10.01
N ILE A 519 32.05 -5.89 10.74
CA ILE A 519 31.03 -4.85 10.76
C ILE A 519 31.58 -3.62 10.04
N PRO A 520 30.99 -3.16 8.93
CA PRO A 520 31.52 -2.02 8.19
C PRO A 520 31.66 -0.77 9.07
N ALA A 521 32.85 -0.17 9.06
CA ALA A 521 33.17 1.04 9.84
C ALA A 521 32.15 2.17 9.61
N LEU A 522 31.83 2.46 8.34
CA LEU A 522 30.88 3.51 7.97
C LEU A 522 29.48 3.33 8.61
N GLU A 523 29.07 2.09 8.91
CA GLU A 523 27.78 1.82 9.55
C GLU A 523 27.80 2.16 11.04
N LEU A 524 28.96 2.09 11.70
CA LEU A 524 29.12 2.36 13.13
C LEU A 524 29.04 3.87 13.46
N GLN A 525 29.38 4.73 12.49
CA GLN A 525 29.32 6.19 12.61
C GLN A 525 27.91 6.72 12.89
N ASN A 526 26.85 5.99 12.52
CA ASN A 526 25.49 6.46 12.79
C ASN A 526 25.09 6.19 14.23
N ALA A 527 24.83 7.26 15.00
CA ALA A 527 24.29 7.14 16.36
C ALA A 527 22.94 6.39 16.36
N LEU A 528 22.68 5.63 17.44
CA LEU A 528 21.40 4.95 17.66
C LEU A 528 20.27 5.99 17.64
N LYS A 529 19.23 5.72 16.85
CA LYS A 529 18.03 6.57 16.80
C LYS A 529 16.89 5.88 17.51
N LYS A 530 16.31 6.50 18.54
CA LYS A 530 15.26 5.88 19.37
C LYS A 530 14.07 5.39 18.54
N GLU A 531 13.70 6.09 17.47
CA GLU A 531 12.59 5.74 16.58
C GLU A 531 12.76 4.36 15.92
N LYS A 532 14.00 3.88 15.84
CA LYS A 532 14.37 2.60 15.21
C LYS A 532 14.56 1.47 16.22
N LEU A 533 14.56 1.77 17.51
CA LEU A 533 14.73 0.81 18.58
C LEU A 533 13.39 0.13 18.90
N ILE A 534 12.99 -0.86 18.08
CA ILE A 534 11.74 -1.60 18.24
C ILE A 534 11.93 -2.72 19.28
N SER A 535 11.10 -2.73 20.31
CA SER A 535 11.11 -3.80 21.32
C SER A 535 10.34 -5.02 20.82
N PHE A 536 11.03 -6.11 20.45
CA PHE A 536 10.40 -7.33 19.92
C PHE A 536 9.94 -8.30 21.02
N LYS A 537 10.58 -8.26 22.20
CA LYS A 537 10.22 -9.04 23.39
C LYS A 537 10.27 -8.18 24.63
N LYS A 538 9.48 -8.56 25.64
CA LYS A 538 9.51 -7.90 26.95
C LYS A 538 10.90 -8.11 27.58
N SER A 539 11.51 -7.03 28.05
CA SER A 539 12.72 -7.06 28.88
C SER A 539 12.38 -7.63 30.25
N GLU A 540 13.24 -8.51 30.74
CA GLU A 540 13.23 -9.01 32.11
C GLU A 540 14.03 -8.03 32.97
N ILE A 541 13.39 -7.51 34.01
CA ILE A 541 13.96 -6.50 34.91
C ILE A 541 13.92 -7.12 36.30
N THR A 542 15.10 -7.38 36.87
CA THR A 542 15.25 -8.03 38.17
C THR A 542 16.10 -7.16 39.07
N PHE A 543 15.79 -7.15 40.36
CA PHE A 543 16.59 -6.48 41.38
C PHE A 543 17.20 -7.52 42.31
N ASP A 544 18.52 -7.48 42.47
CA ASP A 544 19.25 -8.28 43.43
C ASP A 544 19.54 -7.44 44.67
N GLU A 545 18.87 -7.77 45.77
CA GLU A 545 18.97 -7.07 47.05
C GLU A 545 20.39 -7.15 47.64
N SER A 546 21.09 -8.27 47.44
CA SER A 546 22.40 -8.52 48.08
C SER A 546 23.49 -7.61 47.50
N SER A 547 23.45 -7.41 46.19
CA SER A 547 24.38 -6.59 45.42
C SER A 547 23.87 -5.16 45.18
N LYS A 548 22.62 -4.86 45.57
CA LYS A 548 21.89 -3.63 45.22
C LYS A 548 21.99 -3.31 43.73
N THR A 549 21.71 -4.30 42.88
CA THR A 549 21.84 -4.18 41.43
C THR A 549 20.56 -4.51 40.69
N ILE A 550 20.16 -3.61 39.79
CA ILE A 550 19.14 -3.83 38.78
C ILE A 550 19.81 -4.46 37.56
N TYR A 551 19.36 -5.66 37.19
CA TYR A 551 19.75 -6.31 35.94
C TYR A 551 18.63 -6.15 34.92
N ILE A 552 19.02 -5.79 33.69
CA ILE A 552 18.10 -5.78 32.56
C ILE A 552 18.58 -6.78 31.53
N ASP A 553 17.80 -7.83 31.39
CA ASP A 553 17.98 -8.91 30.43
C ASP A 553 16.88 -8.84 29.36
N GLY A 554 17.19 -9.27 28.14
CA GLY A 554 16.19 -9.23 27.08
C GLY A 554 16.71 -9.64 25.72
N LYS A 555 15.79 -10.15 24.89
CA LYS A 555 16.09 -10.53 23.51
C LYS A 555 15.53 -9.47 22.58
N ARG A 556 16.38 -8.51 22.16
CA ARG A 556 16.02 -7.37 21.30
C ARG A 556 14.95 -6.49 21.94
N SER A 557 15.28 -5.92 23.09
CA SER A 557 14.33 -5.13 23.87
C SER A 557 14.87 -3.75 24.20
N THR A 558 14.04 -2.74 23.98
CA THR A 558 14.28 -1.37 24.45
C THR A 558 13.64 -1.18 25.83
N VAL A 559 14.35 -0.50 26.72
CA VAL A 559 13.91 -0.17 28.09
C VAL A 559 14.15 1.30 28.40
N THR A 560 13.25 1.90 29.19
CA THR A 560 13.34 3.28 29.69
C THR A 560 13.20 3.29 31.21
N LEU A 561 13.63 4.37 31.86
CA LEU A 561 13.53 4.52 33.32
C LEU A 561 12.10 4.38 33.86
N PRO A 562 11.06 5.00 33.26
CA PRO A 562 9.69 4.77 33.69
C PRO A 562 9.27 3.29 33.64
N LYS A 563 9.78 2.53 32.67
CA LYS A 563 9.48 1.10 32.56
C LYS A 563 10.16 0.30 33.69
N ILE A 564 11.40 0.64 34.04
CA ILE A 564 12.12 0.03 35.18
C ILE A 564 11.36 0.34 36.47
N TYR A 565 11.01 1.61 36.68
CA TYR A 565 10.25 2.07 37.83
C TYR A 565 8.92 1.33 37.99
N ASN A 566 8.14 1.24 36.91
CA ASN A 566 6.83 0.56 36.95
C ASN A 566 6.93 -0.94 37.22
N VAL A 567 8.02 -1.59 36.81
CA VAL A 567 8.20 -3.04 37.03
C VAL A 567 8.71 -3.33 38.44
N LEU A 568 9.70 -2.59 38.92
CA LEU A 568 10.26 -2.80 40.26
C LEU A 568 9.35 -2.25 41.35
N ASN A 569 8.66 -1.13 41.07
CA ASN A 569 7.80 -0.40 41.99
C ASN A 569 8.44 -0.17 43.37
N ASN A 570 9.75 0.12 43.39
CA ASN A 570 10.53 0.27 44.61
C ASN A 570 11.32 1.59 44.61
N LYS A 571 10.86 2.53 45.43
CA LYS A 571 11.46 3.87 45.56
C LYS A 571 12.86 3.87 46.19
N SER A 572 13.23 2.84 46.94
CA SER A 572 14.60 2.74 47.49
C SER A 572 15.64 2.38 46.42
N VAL A 573 15.20 2.03 45.21
CA VAL A 573 16.02 1.56 44.10
C VAL A 573 16.02 2.56 42.94
N LEU A 574 14.83 3.05 42.56
CA LEU A 574 14.65 4.09 41.56
C LEU A 574 13.48 4.97 41.97
N GLU A 575 13.73 6.26 42.10
CA GLU A 575 12.75 7.24 42.55
C GLU A 575 12.45 8.27 41.46
N LYS A 576 11.17 8.64 41.33
CA LYS A 576 10.74 9.77 40.51
C LYS A 576 10.59 10.98 41.42
N LEU A 577 11.47 11.97 41.27
CA LEU A 577 11.51 13.17 42.11
C LEU A 577 10.49 14.22 41.66
N ASP A 578 10.44 14.47 40.35
CA ASP A 578 9.52 15.44 39.74
C ASP A 578 9.18 15.01 38.30
N ASN A 579 8.55 15.88 37.52
CA ASN A 579 8.25 15.66 36.13
C ASN A 579 9.54 15.47 35.32
N LYS A 580 9.82 14.21 34.97
CA LYS A 580 10.98 13.76 34.20
C LYS A 580 12.32 13.87 34.94
N GLU A 581 12.30 14.13 36.24
CA GLU A 581 13.48 14.04 37.10
C GLU A 581 13.48 12.73 37.89
N TRP A 582 14.61 12.03 37.84
CA TRP A 582 14.75 10.68 38.40
C TRP A 582 16.02 10.56 39.24
N LEU A 583 15.94 9.81 40.34
CA LEU A 583 17.08 9.46 41.19
C LEU A 583 17.27 7.94 41.20
N LEU A 584 18.38 7.48 40.63
CA LEU A 584 18.77 6.07 40.63
C LEU A 584 19.64 5.80 41.87
N LYS A 585 19.16 4.89 42.74
CA LYS A 585 19.77 4.57 44.05
C LYS A 585 20.46 3.20 44.09
N ALA A 586 20.41 2.45 43.00
CA ALA A 586 21.00 1.12 42.85
C ALA A 586 21.87 1.05 41.58
N ASN A 587 22.82 0.11 41.54
CA ASN A 587 23.57 -0.17 40.32
C ASN A 587 22.61 -0.59 39.20
N LEU A 588 22.86 -0.18 37.97
CA LEU A 588 22.05 -0.56 36.82
C LEU A 588 22.92 -1.20 35.75
N ILE A 589 22.72 -2.49 35.49
CA ILE A 589 23.50 -3.27 34.51
C ILE A 589 22.62 -3.70 33.34
N ILE A 590 22.96 -3.18 32.16
CA ILE A 590 22.32 -3.51 30.89
C ILE A 590 23.05 -4.66 30.22
N ARG A 591 22.37 -5.79 30.04
CA ARG A 591 22.97 -7.01 29.48
C ARG A 591 22.69 -7.16 27.98
N LYS A 592 23.27 -8.20 27.39
CA LYS A 592 23.21 -8.50 25.95
C LYS A 592 21.78 -8.42 25.40
N GLY A 593 21.62 -7.75 24.27
CA GLY A 593 20.35 -7.68 23.54
C GLY A 593 19.35 -6.64 24.06
N VAL A 594 19.77 -5.81 25.01
CA VAL A 594 18.97 -4.72 25.58
C VAL A 594 19.57 -3.36 25.21
N THR A 595 18.71 -2.41 24.87
CA THR A 595 19.07 -0.99 24.74
C THR A 595 18.35 -0.18 25.80
N LEU A 596 19.09 0.45 26.71
CA LEU A 596 18.57 1.46 27.63
C LEU A 596 18.49 2.80 26.90
N VAL A 597 17.35 3.47 26.98
CA VAL A 597 17.18 4.82 26.43
C VAL A 597 16.81 5.80 27.53
N ILE A 598 17.59 6.88 27.60
CA ILE A 598 17.43 8.00 28.53
C ILE A 598 17.27 9.26 27.66
N ASP A 599 16.04 9.73 27.51
CA ASP A 599 15.73 10.90 26.67
C ASP A 599 14.70 11.85 27.28
N ASN A 600 14.67 13.08 26.79
CA ASN A 600 13.83 14.17 27.32
C ASN A 600 12.32 13.90 27.34
N ARG A 601 11.85 12.88 26.60
CA ARG A 601 10.44 12.49 26.62
C ARG A 601 10.03 12.05 28.01
N ASP A 602 10.90 11.28 28.65
CA ASP A 602 10.64 10.61 29.92
C ASP A 602 11.59 11.06 31.04
N VAL A 603 12.79 11.54 30.67
CA VAL A 603 13.90 11.87 31.57
C VAL A 603 14.59 13.15 31.08
N SER A 604 14.30 14.29 31.71
CA SER A 604 15.04 15.54 31.49
C SER A 604 16.32 15.58 32.32
N TRP A 605 16.32 14.94 33.49
CA TRP A 605 17.48 14.86 34.39
C TRP A 605 17.49 13.54 35.15
N LEU A 606 18.58 12.78 35.00
CA LEU A 606 18.88 11.59 35.79
C LEU A 606 19.98 11.89 36.80
N LYS A 607 19.64 11.75 38.08
CA LYS A 607 20.55 11.84 39.22
C LYS A 607 21.00 10.43 39.61
N LEU A 608 22.29 10.22 39.78
CA LEU A 608 22.90 8.96 40.23
C LEU A 608 23.33 9.13 41.68
N LYS A 609 22.80 8.31 42.60
CA LYS A 609 23.15 8.40 44.03
C LYS A 609 24.66 8.32 44.23
N SER A 610 25.24 9.35 44.85
CA SER A 610 26.68 9.47 45.12
C SER A 610 26.86 10.35 46.36
N ASP A 611 27.32 9.76 47.46
CA ASP A 611 27.53 10.45 48.73
C ASP A 611 28.58 9.68 49.57
N LYS A 612 28.92 10.19 50.75
CA LYS A 612 29.87 9.57 51.71
C LYS A 612 29.55 8.11 52.07
N ASN A 613 28.30 7.67 51.92
CA ASN A 613 27.85 6.31 52.22
C ASN A 613 27.94 5.38 50.98
N GLY A 614 28.35 5.90 49.83
CA GLY A 614 28.64 5.16 48.62
C GLY A 614 27.94 5.68 47.36
N PHE A 615 28.38 5.13 46.23
CA PHE A 615 27.98 5.53 44.89
C PHE A 615 27.47 4.33 44.06
N ILE A 616 26.88 4.62 42.88
CA ILE A 616 26.35 3.59 41.98
C ILE A 616 26.91 3.70 40.56
N GLY A 617 26.90 2.59 39.82
CA GLY A 617 27.31 2.56 38.43
C GLY A 617 26.13 2.34 37.48
N LEU A 618 26.08 3.13 36.42
CA LEU A 618 25.27 2.85 35.23
C LEU A 618 26.13 2.13 34.18
N GLN A 619 25.90 0.85 33.99
CA GLN A 619 26.82 0.00 33.23
C GLN A 619 26.12 -0.77 32.11
N SER A 620 26.83 -0.95 31.00
CA SER A 620 26.47 -1.88 29.95
C SER A 620 27.51 -2.99 29.83
N ASN A 621 27.04 -4.24 29.91
CA ASN A 621 27.82 -5.44 29.63
C ASN A 621 27.22 -6.12 28.40
N ASN A 622 27.77 -5.84 27.21
CA ASN A 622 27.25 -6.25 25.90
C ASN A 622 25.89 -5.66 25.49
N GLY A 623 25.28 -4.78 26.29
CA GLY A 623 24.06 -4.04 25.95
C GLY A 623 24.35 -2.68 25.32
N ASN A 624 23.32 -1.89 25.10
CA ASN A 624 23.42 -0.55 24.55
C ASN A 624 22.86 0.50 25.50
N ILE A 625 23.45 1.70 25.48
CA ILE A 625 22.96 2.88 26.21
C ILE A 625 22.83 4.03 25.21
N LEU A 626 21.65 4.63 25.13
CA LEU A 626 21.39 5.86 24.36
C LEU A 626 20.98 6.98 25.33
N ILE A 627 21.79 8.03 25.37
CA ILE A 627 21.58 9.24 26.18
C ILE A 627 21.36 10.40 25.20
N GLU A 628 20.15 10.96 25.19
CA GLU A 628 19.76 11.94 24.18
C GLU A 628 18.90 13.09 24.75
N ASN A 629 19.29 14.34 24.49
CA ASN A 629 18.56 15.54 24.93
C ASN A 629 18.30 15.57 26.46
N THR A 630 19.22 15.10 27.30
CA THR A 630 19.00 14.93 28.76
C THR A 630 20.22 15.36 29.58
N LYS A 631 20.09 15.35 30.91
CA LYS A 631 21.18 15.60 31.86
C LYS A 631 21.43 14.36 32.72
N ILE A 632 22.70 14.03 32.99
CA ILE A 632 23.08 12.99 33.97
C ILE A 632 24.14 13.55 34.92
N THR A 633 23.90 13.39 36.23
CA THR A 633 24.78 13.95 37.27
C THR A 633 24.89 13.02 38.48
N SER A 634 26.06 12.92 39.10
CA SER A 634 26.21 12.33 40.45
C SER A 634 25.55 13.23 41.49
N TRP A 635 24.79 12.67 42.43
CA TRP A 635 23.92 13.44 43.31
C TRP A 635 24.01 12.98 44.76
N ASP A 636 24.34 13.93 45.63
CA ASP A 636 24.30 13.76 47.09
C ASP A 636 22.86 14.00 47.56
N GLU A 637 22.23 12.90 48.00
CA GLU A 637 20.84 12.93 48.48
C GLU A 637 20.71 13.65 49.83
N GLU A 638 21.73 13.59 50.68
CA GLU A 638 21.70 14.21 52.01
C GLU A 638 21.79 15.74 51.89
N ASN A 639 22.69 16.23 51.03
CA ASN A 639 22.94 17.65 50.84
C ASN A 639 22.14 18.29 49.68
N GLN A 640 21.45 17.50 48.86
CA GLN A 640 20.66 17.95 47.71
C GLN A 640 21.47 18.78 46.69
N VAL A 641 22.70 18.36 46.44
CA VAL A 641 23.63 19.01 45.49
C VAL A 641 24.35 17.97 44.62
N PRO A 642 24.93 18.36 43.47
CA PRO A 642 25.84 17.50 42.75
C PRO A 642 27.03 17.08 43.62
N ASP A 643 27.42 15.81 43.53
CA ASP A 643 28.53 15.26 44.29
C ASP A 643 29.89 15.72 43.71
N ALA A 644 30.46 16.74 44.34
CA ALA A 644 31.75 17.31 43.97
C ALA A 644 32.95 16.55 44.58
N ASN A 645 32.74 15.72 45.60
CA ASN A 645 33.82 15.00 46.26
C ASN A 645 34.17 13.74 45.46
N TYR A 646 35.36 13.70 44.87
CA TYR A 646 35.81 12.51 44.13
C TYR A 646 36.72 11.59 44.94
N GLU A 647 37.12 11.98 46.16
CA GLU A 647 38.08 11.23 46.97
C GLU A 647 37.45 10.02 47.67
N ASP A 648 36.16 10.08 48.01
CA ASP A 648 35.36 8.98 48.58
C ASP A 648 34.69 8.09 47.50
N GLY A 649 34.90 8.44 46.23
CA GLY A 649 34.40 7.73 45.06
C GLY A 649 33.06 8.27 44.57
N ARG A 650 32.87 8.30 43.25
CA ARG A 650 31.69 8.87 42.61
C ARG A 650 31.02 7.94 41.62
N SER A 651 29.72 8.20 41.41
CA SER A 651 28.94 7.51 40.40
C SER A 651 29.53 7.70 39.00
N PHE A 652 29.39 6.68 38.16
CA PHE A 652 30.06 6.61 36.86
C PHE A 652 29.20 5.89 35.82
N ILE A 653 29.55 6.07 34.55
CA ILE A 653 28.90 5.41 33.42
C ILE A 653 29.94 4.60 32.65
N LEU A 654 29.65 3.32 32.40
CA LEU A 654 30.62 2.39 31.82
C LEU A 654 29.98 1.48 30.78
N ALA A 655 30.46 1.54 29.55
CA ALA A 655 30.19 0.54 28.51
C ALA A 655 31.35 -0.45 28.41
N ARG A 656 31.04 -1.75 28.38
CA ARG A 656 32.04 -2.82 28.31
C ARG A 656 31.78 -3.86 27.23
N GLN A 657 32.87 -4.53 26.83
CA GLN A 657 32.87 -5.68 25.92
C GLN A 657 32.24 -5.31 24.57
N ASN A 658 31.15 -5.95 24.15
CA ASN A 658 30.46 -5.61 22.92
C ASN A 658 29.48 -4.43 23.08
N GLY A 659 29.61 -3.60 24.11
CA GLY A 659 28.64 -2.54 24.38
C GLY A 659 28.68 -1.39 23.37
N ARG A 660 27.54 -0.76 23.11
CA ARG A 660 27.47 0.54 22.41
C ARG A 660 26.92 1.60 23.34
N MET A 661 27.53 2.78 23.38
CA MET A 661 26.99 3.91 24.13
C MET A 661 27.06 5.19 23.30
N ASP A 662 25.91 5.84 23.10
CA ASP A 662 25.80 7.09 22.36
C ASP A 662 25.31 8.21 23.30
N VAL A 663 25.94 9.38 23.24
CA VAL A 663 25.64 10.59 24.02
C VAL A 663 25.43 11.76 23.06
N ILE A 664 24.20 12.28 23.01
CA ILE A 664 23.76 13.23 21.98
C ILE A 664 23.02 14.39 22.64
N ASN A 665 23.38 15.63 22.31
CA ASN A 665 22.71 16.85 22.81
C ASN A 665 22.47 16.84 24.33
N SER A 666 23.40 16.26 25.11
CA SER A 666 23.18 15.97 26.53
C SER A 666 24.27 16.58 27.41
N GLU A 667 24.00 16.70 28.70
CA GLU A 667 24.94 17.22 29.70
C GLU A 667 25.30 16.13 30.72
N LEU A 668 26.58 15.81 30.85
CA LEU A 668 27.07 14.80 31.78
C LEU A 668 28.10 15.41 32.73
N SER A 669 27.82 15.41 34.03
CA SER A 669 28.62 16.15 34.99
C SER A 669 28.82 15.46 36.33
N PHE A 670 29.92 15.80 37.01
CA PHE A 670 30.27 15.29 38.34
C PHE A 670 30.45 13.76 38.43
N LEU A 671 30.80 13.10 37.32
CA LEU A 671 30.96 11.64 37.27
C LEU A 671 32.40 11.21 37.52
N GLY A 672 32.54 10.06 38.18
CA GLY A 672 33.77 9.27 38.31
C GLY A 672 34.83 9.79 39.28
N TYR A 673 35.83 8.95 39.53
CA TYR A 673 36.89 9.18 40.53
C TYR A 673 38.23 8.52 40.09
N ASP A 674 39.25 8.52 40.95
CA ASP A 674 40.59 7.96 40.66
C ASP A 674 40.60 6.42 40.53
N ASP A 675 39.97 5.93 39.46
CA ASP A 675 39.92 4.53 39.03
C ASP A 675 39.74 4.51 37.51
N SER A 676 40.64 3.81 36.79
CA SER A 676 40.65 3.80 35.32
C SER A 676 39.37 3.28 34.66
N LEU A 677 38.58 2.44 35.33
CA LEU A 677 37.31 1.91 34.80
C LEU A 677 36.09 2.70 35.30
N LYS A 678 36.29 3.60 36.26
CA LYS A 678 35.23 4.38 36.90
C LYS A 678 35.57 5.87 36.93
N SER A 679 36.38 6.32 35.98
CA SER A 679 36.93 7.68 35.94
C SER A 679 35.91 8.74 35.48
N GLY A 680 34.78 8.33 34.93
CA GLY A 680 33.71 9.22 34.49
C GLY A 680 32.80 8.52 33.51
N ILE A 681 32.94 8.84 32.21
CA ILE A 681 32.24 8.17 31.12
C ILE A 681 33.22 7.30 30.33
N VAL A 682 33.03 5.99 30.40
CA VAL A 682 34.07 5.01 30.05
C VAL A 682 33.59 4.04 28.98
N TRP A 683 34.40 3.85 27.94
CA TRP A 683 34.30 2.74 26.98
C TRP A 683 35.54 1.86 27.10
N HIS A 684 35.35 0.58 27.48
CA HIS A 684 36.48 -0.31 27.74
C HIS A 684 36.23 -1.79 27.37
N THR A 685 37.24 -2.46 26.82
CA THR A 685 37.23 -3.93 26.62
C THR A 685 38.32 -4.63 27.44
N THR A 686 38.11 -5.92 27.76
CA THR A 686 39.08 -6.76 28.49
C THR A 686 40.32 -7.13 27.64
N ASN A 687 41.30 -7.82 28.23
CA ASN A 687 42.60 -8.22 27.66
C ASN A 687 42.62 -8.96 26.28
N LYS A 688 41.48 -9.21 25.64
CA LYS A 688 41.36 -9.72 24.26
C LYS A 688 40.57 -8.73 23.38
N PRO A 689 41.10 -7.54 23.13
CA PRO A 689 40.36 -6.47 22.44
C PRO A 689 39.89 -6.86 21.03
N ASP A 690 40.64 -7.71 20.33
CA ASP A 690 40.30 -8.21 18.99
C ASP A 690 38.97 -8.96 18.87
N ASN A 691 38.44 -9.44 20.01
CA ASN A 691 37.24 -10.27 20.03
C ASN A 691 35.96 -9.48 20.28
N TYR A 692 36.07 -8.24 20.75
CA TYR A 692 34.95 -7.42 21.19
C TYR A 692 34.85 -6.13 20.37
N LEU A 693 33.63 -5.75 20.00
CA LEU A 693 33.36 -4.49 19.32
C LEU A 693 32.67 -3.52 20.29
N ILE A 694 33.44 -2.60 20.86
CA ILE A 694 32.93 -1.45 21.61
C ILE A 694 32.99 -0.19 20.76
N THR A 695 31.89 0.57 20.75
CA THR A 695 31.74 1.76 19.89
C THR A 695 30.69 2.73 20.46
N GLY A 696 30.53 3.88 19.83
CA GLY A 696 29.70 4.95 20.36
C GLY A 696 29.91 6.30 19.68
N GLN A 697 28.93 7.19 19.81
CA GLN A 697 28.95 8.54 19.27
C GLN A 697 28.73 9.57 20.37
N ILE A 698 29.56 10.61 20.39
CA ILE A 698 29.49 11.71 21.34
C ILE A 698 29.34 13.01 20.54
N LEU A 699 28.12 13.54 20.50
CA LEU A 699 27.73 14.61 19.58
C LEU A 699 27.04 15.76 20.31
N ASN A 700 27.47 17.00 20.02
CA ASN A 700 26.84 18.24 20.47
C ASN A 700 26.53 18.28 21.99
N SER A 701 27.36 17.65 22.79
CA SER A 701 27.11 17.39 24.21
C SER A 701 28.10 18.16 25.09
N LYS A 702 27.78 18.23 26.38
CA LYS A 702 28.50 19.02 27.37
C LYS A 702 28.99 18.13 28.49
N PHE A 703 30.27 18.26 28.85
CA PHE A 703 30.90 17.43 29.88
C PHE A 703 31.70 18.30 30.85
N TYR A 704 31.26 18.35 32.11
CA TYR A 704 31.90 19.21 33.11
C TYR A 704 32.07 18.57 34.48
N ASN A 705 33.12 18.96 35.20
CA ASN A 705 33.38 18.55 36.58
C ASN A 705 33.48 17.02 36.79
N ASN A 706 33.66 16.26 35.71
CA ASN A 706 33.94 14.84 35.79
C ASN A 706 35.40 14.63 36.21
N TYR A 707 35.74 13.45 36.74
CA TYR A 707 37.13 13.17 37.09
C TYR A 707 38.00 13.05 35.83
N SER A 708 37.67 12.12 34.95
CA SER A 708 38.04 12.14 33.53
C SER A 708 36.76 12.08 32.70
N SER A 709 36.57 13.03 31.79
CA SER A 709 35.31 13.15 31.06
C SER A 709 35.07 11.96 30.13
N ILE A 710 35.89 11.80 29.09
CA ILE A 710 35.75 10.70 28.12
C ILE A 710 36.98 9.79 28.21
N TYR A 711 36.79 8.55 28.65
CA TYR A 711 37.84 7.53 28.66
C TYR A 711 37.57 6.46 27.60
N LEU A 712 38.54 6.26 26.70
CA LEU A 712 38.47 5.27 25.62
C LEU A 712 39.58 4.24 25.75
N SER A 713 39.22 2.96 25.75
CA SER A 713 40.17 1.85 25.75
C SER A 713 39.72 0.73 24.83
N SER A 714 40.50 0.50 23.77
CA SER A 714 40.24 -0.51 22.73
C SER A 714 38.91 -0.32 22.00
N THR A 715 38.61 0.92 21.61
CA THR A 715 37.36 1.28 20.91
C THR A 715 37.52 1.34 19.41
N THR A 716 36.45 1.06 18.67
CA THR A 716 36.44 1.14 17.20
C THR A 716 35.37 2.12 16.72
N GLU A 717 35.72 2.98 15.76
CA GLU A 717 34.81 3.90 15.07
C GLU A 717 34.03 4.84 16.01
N MET A 718 34.72 5.44 16.96
CA MET A 718 34.16 6.45 17.84
C MET A 718 34.19 7.82 17.14
N MET A 719 33.11 8.60 17.20
CA MET A 719 33.15 10.02 16.84
C MET A 719 32.83 10.91 18.04
N ILE A 720 33.66 11.93 18.23
CA ILE A 720 33.54 12.96 19.25
C ILE A 720 33.49 14.29 18.52
N ILE A 721 32.29 14.85 18.34
CA ILE A 721 32.08 16.02 17.47
C ILE A 721 31.22 17.11 18.14
N ASN A 722 31.66 18.37 17.99
CA ASN A 722 30.93 19.57 18.44
C ASN A 722 30.61 19.59 19.95
N ASN A 723 31.43 18.97 20.79
CA ASN A 723 31.21 18.92 22.23
C ASN A 723 31.92 20.05 22.96
N GLU A 724 31.42 20.38 24.15
CA GLU A 724 32.09 21.25 25.10
C GLU A 724 32.55 20.42 26.30
N ILE A 725 33.86 20.40 26.57
CA ILE A 725 34.46 19.54 27.61
C ILE A 725 35.38 20.40 28.47
N ALA A 726 34.91 20.77 29.66
CA ALA A 726 35.66 21.70 30.50
C ALA A 726 35.57 21.41 31.99
N HIS A 727 36.48 22.01 32.77
CA HIS A 727 36.48 21.93 34.24
C HIS A 727 36.56 20.50 34.79
N ASN A 728 37.12 19.55 34.04
CA ASN A 728 37.30 18.17 34.51
C ASN A 728 38.58 18.04 35.35
N ILE A 729 38.58 17.18 36.37
CA ILE A 729 39.64 17.11 37.38
C ILE A 729 40.98 16.65 36.82
N GLN A 730 40.97 15.66 35.93
CA GLN A 730 42.18 15.05 35.39
C GLN A 730 42.29 15.25 33.87
N TYR A 731 41.37 14.69 33.09
CA TYR A 731 41.44 14.72 31.63
C TYR A 731 40.10 15.09 30.98
N GLY A 732 40.17 15.82 29.88
CA GLY A 732 39.02 16.01 28.99
C GLY A 732 38.74 14.74 28.18
N ILE A 733 39.70 14.33 27.34
CA ILE A 733 39.66 13.06 26.60
C ILE A 733 40.92 12.24 26.95
N ASP A 734 40.73 11.04 27.51
CA ASP A 734 41.79 10.08 27.83
C ASP A 734 41.69 8.84 26.92
N ILE A 735 42.65 8.69 26.01
CA ILE A 735 42.72 7.55 25.09
C ILE A 735 43.85 6.63 25.53
N ARG A 736 43.49 5.41 25.90
CA ARG A 736 44.41 4.35 26.34
C ARG A 736 44.33 3.15 25.38
N ASN A 737 45.43 2.40 25.30
CA ASN A 737 45.59 1.15 24.52
C ASN A 737 45.73 1.32 22.99
N LYS A 738 46.74 0.66 22.40
CA LYS A 738 47.05 0.64 20.94
C LYS A 738 45.91 0.05 20.07
N SER A 739 44.97 -0.66 20.67
CA SER A 739 43.87 -1.31 19.92
C SER A 739 42.74 -0.35 19.55
N THR A 740 42.72 0.87 20.07
CA THR A 740 41.74 1.89 19.69
C THR A 740 41.99 2.36 18.26
N ASN A 741 40.98 2.30 17.39
CA ASN A 741 41.11 2.59 15.96
C ASN A 741 39.92 3.36 15.39
N ASN A 742 40.13 4.02 14.24
CA ASN A 742 39.18 4.86 13.52
C ASN A 742 38.46 5.91 14.39
N LEU A 743 39.20 6.60 15.25
CA LEU A 743 38.66 7.64 16.11
C LEU A 743 38.60 8.97 15.35
N LEU A 744 37.44 9.63 15.35
CA LEU A 744 37.26 10.97 14.80
C LEU A 744 36.96 11.97 15.93
N ILE A 745 37.88 12.91 16.16
CA ILE A 745 37.69 14.03 17.09
C ILE A 745 37.65 15.31 16.26
N LYS A 746 36.54 16.04 16.28
CA LYS A 746 36.36 17.23 15.43
C LYS A 746 35.53 18.32 16.12
N ASN A 747 35.96 19.58 16.00
CA ASN A 747 35.20 20.75 16.45
C ASN A 747 34.77 20.72 17.94
N ASN A 748 35.56 20.08 18.80
CA ASN A 748 35.27 20.08 20.24
C ASN A 748 35.97 21.27 20.90
N TRP A 749 35.31 21.89 21.87
CA TRP A 749 35.86 22.96 22.68
C TRP A 749 36.32 22.39 24.03
N LEU A 750 37.64 22.32 24.24
CA LEU A 750 38.24 21.79 25.46
C LEU A 750 39.03 22.87 26.19
N TYR A 751 38.68 23.15 27.44
CA TYR A 751 39.33 24.17 28.26
C TYR A 751 39.25 23.86 29.75
N ASP A 752 40.15 24.42 30.56
CA ASP A 752 40.16 24.30 32.03
C ASP A 752 40.07 22.86 32.57
N ASN A 753 40.65 21.88 31.87
CA ASN A 753 40.77 20.51 32.35
C ASN A 753 42.12 20.32 33.06
N GLY A 754 42.14 19.61 34.19
CA GLY A 754 43.26 19.61 35.13
C GLY A 754 44.63 19.24 34.54
N LYS A 755 44.92 17.95 34.31
CA LYS A 755 46.25 17.51 33.84
C LYS A 755 46.46 17.82 32.36
N ASN A 756 45.48 17.55 31.51
CA ASN A 756 45.56 17.75 30.05
C ASN A 756 44.15 17.77 29.43
N ASN A 757 43.96 18.58 28.38
CA ASN A 757 42.74 18.56 27.58
C ASN A 757 42.56 17.23 26.83
N CYS A 758 43.64 16.70 26.27
CA CYS A 758 43.66 15.41 25.60
C CYS A 758 44.96 14.67 25.91
N THR A 759 44.86 13.37 26.18
CA THR A 759 46.05 12.52 26.35
C THR A 759 45.96 11.28 25.47
N GLN A 760 47.05 11.04 24.73
CA GLN A 760 47.34 9.76 24.12
C GLN A 760 48.55 9.19 24.83
N ALA A 761 48.39 8.08 25.57
CA ALA A 761 49.55 7.40 26.14
C ALA A 761 50.30 6.68 25.02
N LEU A 762 51.29 7.35 24.42
CA LEU A 762 52.34 6.72 23.61
C LEU A 762 53.19 5.85 24.54
N PHE A 763 52.82 4.59 24.70
CA PHE A 763 53.77 3.57 25.15
C PHE A 763 54.48 3.03 23.91
N GLN A 764 55.81 3.21 23.88
CA GLN A 764 56.73 2.69 22.87
C GLN A 764 56.38 1.25 22.48
#